data_AF-A0A8S2VD35-F1
#
_entry.id   AF-A0A8S2VD35-F1
#
_cell.length_a   1.000
_cell.length_b   1.000
_cell.length_c   1.000
_cell.angle_alpha   90.00
_cell.angle_beta   90.00
_cell.angle_gamma   90.00
#
_symmetry.space_group_name_H-M   'P 1'
#
loop_
_entity.id
_entity.type
_entity.pdbx_description
1 polymer ?
#
loop_
_entity_poly.entity_id
_entity_poly.type
_entity_poly.pdbx_seq_one_letter_code
_entity_poly.pdbx_strand_id
1 'polypeptide(L)'
;MLSQILSNLASSQEPPWHTPLKIKHVTGIKALFHDKPMTAKHQRETIREFRSQNLNVLIATAVIEEGLDIPDCDLVIRFNKPNNFSSYMQSKGRARAKQNASYVLFMDESNVDEYNRDKNEYSDYEEIEKMIQQGFSLDESDDDLADDLSRIPPYCPSSGVVIDATRAAQLIMQYCGVLGNGQIYPPRFLFRGYSSPYTCILSMPANCPIREDIKCQSNKKKLAKYKCCLEMVKKLHEHGEFNDHCLPNRNRTLLEIEIPIENRIFDLADELFETKSESSFETFSKQIAKFPLQNGPLSANWHLYQIDNQLGFVVPYELMKLPRFNLYENNKTTIIEIVHLKSINYRQYQSELEDFCKYLFEYAFDDMNTNTNLKFDIDNSTFKLLPCLLTEYGDIDRNRMAIICSRRNKSVKRHAELVDGELYYPSHLQDKRFYMNVSDPSLLKRASDPWDQKKSLENVKTYADYFENKYPNIVVRRDEFLATMKGIKKARISYLNEISTKSRKTDKHDSESEPVYYPIELLHYAPLNQVDFELIYKLPSILVRISQLYRIERLRKLFADKIQYYLLCDADQMPLVTFNDYLRTNTNLSLLPLVPLSYPSSSSSYQSLSQPSPDILFQAITRRSASENTDMENLEILGDCFLKLTVSMCLYHRYPAASAGALTVEKAKQISNENLYRIAVKQRLKSY
;
A
#
# COMPACT_ATOMS: atom_id res chain seq x y z
N MET A 1 8.83 7.25 -45.38
CA MET A 1 9.77 6.85 -46.44
C MET A 1 11.19 6.65 -45.91
N LEU A 2 11.89 7.69 -45.42
CA LEU A 2 13.25 7.59 -44.86
C LEU A 2 13.41 6.59 -43.70
N SER A 3 12.45 6.57 -42.76
CA SER A 3 12.41 5.57 -41.68
C SER A 3 12.30 4.13 -42.19
N GLN A 4 11.67 3.92 -43.34
CA GLN A 4 11.46 2.59 -43.90
C GLN A 4 12.67 2.14 -44.71
N ILE A 5 13.32 3.06 -45.43
CA ILE A 5 14.58 2.84 -46.15
C ILE A 5 15.70 2.49 -45.15
N LEU A 6 15.84 3.26 -44.07
CA LEU A 6 16.85 3.01 -43.03
C LEU A 6 16.55 1.72 -42.23
N SER A 7 15.28 1.42 -41.96
CA SER A 7 14.90 0.15 -41.34
C SER A 7 15.20 -1.05 -42.25
N ASN A 8 15.02 -0.90 -43.56
CA ASN A 8 15.32 -1.96 -44.54
C ASN A 8 16.83 -2.16 -44.75
N LEU A 9 17.61 -1.07 -44.73
CA LEU A 9 19.08 -1.08 -44.76
C LEU A 9 19.68 -1.68 -43.47
N ALA A 10 19.04 -1.47 -42.32
CA ALA A 10 19.46 -2.06 -41.04
C ALA A 10 19.20 -3.58 -40.96
N SER A 11 18.26 -4.10 -41.78
CA SER A 11 17.92 -5.52 -41.83
C SER A 11 18.72 -6.34 -42.86
N SER A 12 19.55 -5.71 -43.71
CA SER A 12 20.45 -6.46 -44.59
C SER A 12 21.62 -7.01 -43.78
N GLN A 13 21.78 -8.33 -43.77
CA GLN A 13 22.80 -9.04 -43.02
C GLN A 13 24.22 -8.78 -43.58
N GLU A 14 25.11 -8.22 -42.73
CA GLU A 14 26.57 -8.48 -42.51
C GLU A 14 27.29 -7.22 -41.93
N PRO A 15 28.40 -7.27 -41.14
CA PRO A 15 29.11 -8.34 -40.40
C PRO A 15 29.07 -8.15 -38.84
N PRO A 16 29.65 -9.04 -37.99
CA PRO A 16 29.31 -9.22 -36.55
C PRO A 16 29.87 -8.19 -35.53
N TRP A 17 30.55 -7.14 -35.98
CA TRP A 17 31.22 -6.13 -35.15
C TRP A 17 30.52 -4.77 -35.06
N HIS A 18 29.31 -4.63 -35.61
CA HIS A 18 28.51 -3.42 -35.47
C HIS A 18 27.25 -3.69 -34.66
N THR A 19 27.00 -2.85 -33.64
CA THR A 19 25.73 -2.82 -32.90
C THR A 19 24.58 -2.66 -33.89
N PRO A 20 23.54 -3.52 -33.84
CA PRO A 20 22.40 -3.42 -34.75
C PRO A 20 21.71 -2.06 -34.58
N LEU A 21 21.33 -1.43 -35.70
CA LEU A 21 20.60 -0.16 -35.68
C LEU A 21 19.19 -0.38 -35.14
N LYS A 22 18.93 0.14 -33.95
CA LYS A 22 17.64 0.16 -33.26
C LYS A 22 17.04 1.55 -33.42
N ILE A 23 16.07 1.64 -34.32
CA ILE A 23 15.51 2.90 -34.82
C ILE A 23 14.10 3.08 -34.29
N LYS A 24 13.78 4.26 -33.76
CA LYS A 24 12.40 4.71 -33.51
C LYS A 24 12.21 6.15 -33.99
N HIS A 25 10.95 6.53 -34.19
CA HIS A 25 10.59 7.88 -34.63
C HIS A 25 9.84 8.67 -33.55
N VAL A 26 9.95 9.99 -33.62
CA VAL A 26 9.23 10.94 -32.76
C VAL A 26 8.69 12.09 -33.64
N THR A 27 7.36 12.24 -33.66
CA THR A 27 6.63 13.33 -34.30
C THR A 27 5.91 14.21 -33.28
N GLY A 28 5.30 15.31 -33.73
CA GLY A 28 4.43 16.15 -32.89
C GLY A 28 3.16 15.46 -32.41
N ILE A 29 2.61 15.91 -31.28
CA ILE A 29 1.41 15.30 -30.64
C ILE A 29 0.19 15.28 -31.59
N LYS A 30 0.12 16.23 -32.53
CA LYS A 30 -0.93 16.32 -33.56
C LYS A 30 -0.53 15.79 -34.94
N ALA A 31 0.71 15.35 -35.12
CA ALA A 31 1.19 14.82 -36.38
C ALA A 31 0.79 13.35 -36.50
N LEU A 32 0.10 13.02 -37.59
CA LEU A 32 -0.32 11.65 -37.89
C LEU A 32 0.86 10.88 -38.49
N PHE A 33 1.18 9.72 -37.90
CA PHE A 33 2.10 8.75 -38.48
C PHE A 33 1.36 7.41 -38.54
N HIS A 34 1.16 6.86 -39.75
CA HIS A 34 0.28 5.69 -39.98
C HIS A 34 -1.13 5.85 -39.36
N ASP A 35 -1.79 6.98 -39.62
CA ASP A 35 -3.16 7.30 -39.15
C ASP A 35 -3.39 7.27 -37.63
N LYS A 36 -2.32 7.25 -36.83
CA LYS A 36 -2.38 7.35 -35.37
C LYS A 36 -1.62 8.58 -34.87
N PRO A 37 -2.24 9.42 -34.02
CA PRO A 37 -1.54 10.52 -33.37
C PRO A 37 -0.59 9.96 -32.30
N MET A 38 0.61 10.54 -32.22
CA MET A 38 1.59 10.12 -31.23
C MET A 38 1.26 10.73 -29.87
N THR A 39 1.10 9.89 -28.84
CA THR A 39 0.78 10.36 -27.49
C THR A 39 2.03 10.88 -26.77
N ALA A 40 1.84 11.86 -25.87
CA ALA A 40 2.93 12.39 -25.03
C ALA A 40 3.59 11.31 -24.16
N LYS A 41 2.85 10.25 -23.79
CA LYS A 41 3.40 9.09 -23.08
C LYS A 41 4.40 8.33 -23.94
N HIS A 42 4.06 8.08 -25.20
CA HIS A 42 4.92 7.36 -26.14
C HIS A 42 6.17 8.19 -26.53
N GLN A 43 6.02 9.51 -26.67
CA GLN A 43 7.16 10.43 -26.83
C GLN A 43 8.19 10.28 -25.70
N ARG A 44 7.74 10.33 -24.44
CA ARG A 44 8.62 10.22 -23.26
C ARG A 44 9.28 8.85 -23.17
N GLU A 45 8.57 7.79 -23.53
CA GLU A 45 9.08 6.43 -23.54
C GLU A 45 10.20 6.25 -24.58
N THR A 46 9.98 6.70 -25.82
CA THR A 46 11.00 6.64 -26.88
C THR A 46 12.24 7.46 -26.54
N ILE A 47 12.07 8.66 -25.96
CA ILE A 47 13.21 9.48 -25.49
C ILE A 47 13.95 8.78 -24.34
N ARG A 48 13.23 8.15 -23.41
CA ARG A 48 13.83 7.41 -22.30
C ARG A 48 14.66 6.23 -22.79
N GLU A 49 14.16 5.48 -23.77
CA GLU A 49 14.90 4.37 -24.39
C GLU A 49 16.15 4.84 -25.14
N PHE A 50 16.10 6.02 -25.79
CA PHE A 50 17.26 6.63 -26.42
C PHE A 50 18.31 7.06 -25.39
N ARG A 51 17.89 7.67 -24.27
CA ARG A 51 18.78 8.02 -23.15
C ARG A 51 19.44 6.81 -22.50
N SER A 52 18.71 5.69 -22.39
CA SER A 52 19.26 4.46 -21.82
C SER A 52 20.08 3.63 -22.81
N GLN A 53 20.40 4.18 -24.00
CA GLN A 53 21.13 3.52 -25.09
C GLN A 53 20.49 2.23 -25.61
N ASN A 54 19.19 2.03 -25.33
CA ASN A 54 18.42 0.92 -25.90
C ASN A 54 18.05 1.20 -27.37
N LEU A 55 18.04 2.46 -27.77
CA LEU A 55 17.94 2.95 -29.15
C LEU A 55 19.22 3.70 -29.50
N ASN A 56 19.71 3.52 -30.72
CA ASN A 56 20.91 4.22 -31.22
C ASN A 56 20.61 5.17 -32.38
N VAL A 57 19.40 5.13 -32.97
CA VAL A 57 18.96 6.08 -34.00
C VAL A 57 17.56 6.60 -33.67
N LEU A 58 17.42 7.92 -33.67
CA LEU A 58 16.16 8.61 -33.46
C LEU A 58 15.80 9.44 -34.68
N ILE A 59 14.63 9.17 -35.28
CA ILE A 59 14.12 9.95 -36.41
C ILE A 59 13.09 10.95 -35.89
N ALA A 60 13.30 12.23 -36.20
CA ALA A 60 12.57 13.33 -35.59
C ALA A 60 11.93 14.25 -36.62
N THR A 61 10.76 14.81 -36.32
CA THR A 61 10.30 16.05 -36.97
C THR A 61 10.73 17.28 -36.15
N ALA A 62 10.53 18.49 -36.69
CA ALA A 62 10.95 19.76 -36.07
C ALA A 62 10.48 19.99 -34.61
N VAL A 63 9.55 19.17 -34.11
CA VAL A 63 9.07 19.19 -32.72
C VAL A 63 10.16 18.82 -31.69
N ILE A 64 11.24 18.21 -32.15
CA ILE A 64 12.40 17.88 -31.30
C ILE A 64 13.34 19.07 -31.08
N GLU A 65 13.29 20.08 -31.94
CA GLU A 65 14.18 21.24 -31.87
C GLU A 65 13.88 22.08 -30.64
N GLU A 66 12.59 22.25 -30.32
CA GLU A 66 12.11 23.04 -29.18
C GLU A 66 11.41 22.17 -28.12
N GLY A 67 11.85 22.28 -26.87
CA GLY A 67 11.09 21.79 -25.70
C GLY A 67 11.25 20.31 -25.33
N LEU A 68 12.01 19.52 -26.09
CA LEU A 68 12.36 18.13 -25.73
C LEU A 68 13.86 18.01 -25.41
N ASP A 69 14.16 17.45 -24.24
CA ASP A 69 15.52 17.26 -23.75
C ASP A 69 16.10 15.94 -24.31
N ILE A 70 16.90 16.04 -25.37
CA ILE A 70 17.57 14.91 -26.02
C ILE A 70 19.04 14.88 -25.59
N PRO A 71 19.59 13.71 -25.21
CA PRO A 71 21.00 13.59 -24.88
C PRO A 71 21.89 13.99 -26.07
N ASP A 72 23.12 14.41 -25.79
CA ASP A 72 24.08 14.74 -26.85
C ASP A 72 24.38 13.51 -27.72
N CYS A 73 24.43 13.73 -29.03
CA CYS A 73 24.63 12.74 -30.09
C CYS A 73 26.04 12.85 -30.71
N ASP A 74 26.52 11.73 -31.25
CA ASP A 74 27.76 11.69 -32.03
C ASP A 74 27.56 12.22 -33.47
N LEU A 75 26.36 12.06 -34.05
CA LEU A 75 26.01 12.49 -35.40
C LEU A 75 24.59 13.04 -35.43
N VAL A 76 24.41 14.24 -35.99
CA VAL A 76 23.09 14.83 -36.25
C VAL A 76 22.98 15.08 -37.75
N ILE A 77 22.00 14.44 -38.39
CA ILE A 77 21.70 14.62 -39.81
C ILE A 77 20.39 15.39 -39.93
N ARG A 78 20.45 16.53 -40.60
CA ARG A 78 19.29 17.39 -40.84
C ARG A 78 18.93 17.35 -42.33
N PHE A 79 17.78 16.74 -42.63
CA PHE A 79 17.30 16.55 -44.01
C PHE A 79 16.63 17.79 -44.61
N ASN A 80 15.98 18.60 -43.78
CA ASN A 80 15.28 19.81 -44.22
C ASN A 80 15.96 21.06 -43.69
N LYS A 81 15.87 22.16 -44.45
CA LYS A 81 16.35 23.48 -44.04
C LYS A 81 15.83 23.87 -42.64
N PRO A 82 16.69 24.38 -41.73
CA PRO A 82 16.25 25.03 -40.49
C PRO A 82 15.42 26.28 -40.77
N ASN A 83 14.37 26.47 -39.98
CA ASN A 83 13.44 27.59 -40.17
C ASN A 83 14.04 28.95 -39.76
N ASN A 84 15.02 28.95 -38.85
CA ASN A 84 15.69 30.14 -38.35
C ASN A 84 17.02 29.77 -37.65
N PHE A 85 17.84 30.77 -37.32
CA PHE A 85 19.11 30.60 -36.61
C PHE A 85 18.98 29.84 -35.28
N SER A 86 17.89 30.06 -34.52
CA SER A 86 17.65 29.37 -33.25
C SER A 86 17.49 27.86 -33.46
N SER A 87 16.71 27.47 -34.46
CA SER A 87 16.50 26.08 -34.88
C SER A 87 17.80 25.42 -35.37
N TYR A 88 18.63 26.16 -36.12
CA TYR A 88 19.99 25.72 -36.52
C TYR A 88 20.87 25.45 -35.30
N MET A 89 20.94 26.41 -34.36
CA MET A 89 21.73 26.29 -33.14
C MET A 89 21.26 25.16 -32.22
N GLN A 90 19.95 24.96 -32.09
CA GLN A 90 19.38 23.90 -31.27
C GLN A 90 19.67 22.51 -31.86
N SER A 91 19.56 22.32 -33.18
CA SER A 91 19.89 21.02 -33.80
C SER A 91 21.38 20.74 -33.79
N LYS A 92 22.22 21.72 -34.13
CA LYS A 92 23.68 21.59 -34.09
C LYS A 92 24.18 21.37 -32.67
N GLY A 93 23.54 22.01 -31.69
CA GLY A 93 23.84 21.88 -30.28
C GLY A 93 23.67 20.47 -29.71
N ARG A 94 22.95 19.57 -30.42
CA ARG A 94 22.85 18.16 -30.05
C ARG A 94 24.02 17.32 -30.56
N ALA A 95 24.85 17.79 -31.48
CA ALA A 95 26.05 17.08 -31.95
C ALA A 95 27.26 17.41 -31.07
N ARG A 96 27.28 16.97 -29.80
CA ARG A 96 28.31 17.38 -28.80
C ARG A 96 28.89 16.26 -27.92
N ALA A 97 28.51 15.00 -28.14
CA ALA A 97 28.83 13.92 -27.20
C ALA A 97 30.34 13.61 -27.07
N LYS A 98 31.14 13.85 -28.11
CA LYS A 98 32.60 13.58 -28.18
C LYS A 98 33.32 14.63 -29.03
N GLN A 99 34.65 14.66 -28.97
CA GLN A 99 35.50 15.59 -29.74
C GLN A 99 35.34 15.50 -31.28
N ASN A 100 34.72 14.42 -31.80
CA ASN A 100 34.49 14.20 -33.24
C ASN A 100 33.00 14.23 -33.63
N ALA A 101 32.14 14.86 -32.83
CA ALA A 101 30.73 14.94 -33.15
C ALA A 101 30.50 15.72 -34.47
N SER A 102 29.66 15.19 -35.35
CA SER A 102 29.45 15.74 -36.70
C SER A 102 28.02 16.21 -36.89
N TYR A 103 27.88 17.36 -37.56
CA TYR A 103 26.59 17.91 -37.97
C TYR A 103 26.53 17.95 -39.50
N VAL A 104 25.56 17.27 -40.08
CA VAL A 104 25.39 17.16 -41.54
C VAL A 104 24.05 17.75 -41.93
N LEU A 105 24.07 18.70 -42.86
CA LEU A 105 22.88 19.32 -43.42
C LEU A 105 22.77 18.92 -44.90
N PHE A 106 21.62 18.37 -45.27
CA PHE A 106 21.30 18.11 -46.67
C PHE A 106 20.72 19.36 -47.31
N MET A 107 21.18 19.65 -48.52
CA MET A 107 20.67 20.72 -49.37
C MET A 107 20.16 20.09 -50.67
N ASP A 108 19.06 20.61 -51.19
CA ASP A 108 18.53 20.16 -52.48
C ASP A 108 19.22 20.93 -53.61
N GLU A 109 19.82 20.20 -54.55
CA GLU A 109 20.53 20.77 -55.71
C GLU A 109 19.64 20.87 -56.95
N SER A 110 18.38 20.42 -56.88
CA SER A 110 17.46 20.41 -58.02
C SER A 110 17.09 21.81 -58.53
N ASN A 111 17.16 22.83 -57.66
CA ASN A 111 16.88 24.22 -57.97
C ASN A 111 18.07 25.13 -57.60
N VAL A 112 18.81 25.61 -58.61
CA VAL A 112 20.05 26.36 -58.45
C VAL A 112 19.87 27.68 -57.70
N ASP A 113 18.76 28.38 -57.92
CA ASP A 113 18.48 29.68 -57.27
C ASP A 113 18.14 29.51 -55.78
N GLU A 114 17.45 28.43 -55.44
CA GLU A 114 17.10 28.08 -54.07
C GLU A 114 18.31 27.56 -53.30
N TYR A 115 19.11 26.69 -53.94
CA TYR A 115 20.39 26.20 -53.41
C TYR A 115 21.35 27.35 -53.06
N ASN A 116 21.54 28.31 -53.96
CA ASN A 116 22.46 29.43 -53.71
C ASN A 116 21.96 30.35 -52.60
N ARG A 117 20.64 30.56 -52.51
CA ARG A 117 20.02 31.37 -51.46
C ARG A 117 20.19 30.71 -50.09
N ASP A 118 19.92 29.41 -50.01
CA ASP A 118 20.07 28.61 -48.79
C ASP A 118 21.54 28.54 -48.35
N LYS A 119 22.46 28.31 -49.29
CA LYS A 119 23.90 28.29 -49.03
C LYS A 119 24.41 29.61 -48.44
N ASN A 120 23.95 30.75 -48.95
CA ASN A 120 24.31 32.06 -48.41
C ASN A 120 23.76 32.24 -46.99
N GLU A 121 22.49 31.88 -46.75
CA GLU A 121 21.88 31.98 -45.42
C GLU A 121 22.60 31.09 -44.38
N TYR A 122 23.10 29.91 -44.77
CA TYR A 122 23.92 29.08 -43.89
C TYR A 122 25.29 29.67 -43.60
N SER A 123 25.91 30.33 -44.58
CA SER A 123 27.16 31.07 -44.37
C SER A 123 26.95 32.19 -43.34
N ASP A 124 25.84 32.92 -43.42
CA ASP A 124 25.48 33.95 -42.44
C ASP A 124 25.30 33.35 -41.04
N TYR A 125 24.66 32.18 -40.93
CA TYR A 125 24.54 31.48 -39.63
C TYR A 125 25.90 31.06 -39.05
N GLU A 126 26.83 30.57 -39.87
CA GLU A 126 28.19 30.25 -39.40
C GLU A 126 28.96 31.49 -38.94
N GLU A 127 28.75 32.63 -39.62
CA GLU A 127 29.38 33.89 -39.25
C GLU A 127 28.81 34.44 -37.93
N ILE A 128 27.49 34.44 -37.77
CA ILE A 128 26.82 34.79 -36.50
C ILE A 128 27.27 33.86 -35.37
N GLU A 129 27.41 32.57 -35.63
CA GLU A 129 27.92 31.62 -34.64
C GLU A 129 29.36 31.94 -34.23
N LYS A 130 30.25 32.24 -35.18
CA LYS A 130 31.63 32.68 -34.88
C LYS A 130 31.63 33.94 -34.02
N MET A 131 30.78 34.92 -34.34
CA MET A 131 30.62 36.14 -33.53
C MET A 131 30.11 35.85 -32.10
N ILE A 132 29.19 34.90 -31.94
CA ILE A 132 28.68 34.51 -30.61
C ILE A 132 29.71 33.70 -29.81
N GLN A 133 30.46 32.79 -30.45
CA GLN A 133 31.51 31.99 -29.81
C GLN A 133 32.69 32.86 -29.34
N GLN A 134 33.01 33.91 -30.10
CA GLN A 134 33.98 34.93 -29.71
C GLN A 134 33.45 35.86 -28.60
N GLY A 135 32.14 35.82 -28.33
CA GLY A 135 31.45 36.68 -27.36
C GLY A 135 31.45 38.14 -27.80
N PHE A 136 30.59 38.96 -27.18
CA PHE A 136 30.84 40.40 -27.07
C PHE A 136 32.14 40.61 -26.26
N SER A 137 33.27 40.37 -26.91
CA SER A 137 34.62 40.64 -26.43
C SER A 137 35.02 41.92 -27.12
N LEU A 138 34.98 43.04 -26.39
CA LEU A 138 35.96 44.08 -26.63
C LEU A 138 37.29 43.40 -26.29
N ASP A 139 38.04 43.00 -27.31
CA ASP A 139 39.33 42.34 -27.13
C ASP A 139 40.24 43.22 -26.28
N GLU A 140 40.60 42.72 -25.10
CA GLU A 140 41.96 42.86 -24.58
C GLU A 140 42.63 41.52 -24.83
N SER A 141 43.69 41.53 -25.63
CA SER A 141 44.53 40.38 -26.00
C SER A 141 44.97 39.56 -24.78
N ASP A 142 44.92 38.22 -24.89
CA ASP A 142 45.32 37.29 -23.83
C ASP A 142 46.80 37.42 -23.40
N ASP A 143 47.64 38.06 -24.22
CA ASP A 143 49.06 38.33 -23.92
C ASP A 143 49.26 39.24 -22.69
N ASP A 144 48.31 40.14 -22.37
CA ASP A 144 48.39 41.06 -21.22
C ASP A 144 47.88 40.46 -19.90
N LEU A 145 47.45 39.18 -19.90
CA LEU A 145 46.82 38.55 -18.73
C LEU A 145 47.77 37.63 -17.95
N ALA A 146 48.82 37.10 -18.58
CA ALA A 146 49.74 36.15 -17.95
C ALA A 146 50.52 36.80 -16.78
N ASP A 147 51.02 38.02 -16.97
CA ASP A 147 51.71 38.81 -15.94
C ASP A 147 50.78 39.24 -14.80
N ASP A 148 49.50 39.50 -15.10
CA ASP A 148 48.52 39.86 -14.08
C ASP A 148 48.05 38.65 -13.27
N LEU A 149 48.02 37.45 -13.87
CA LEU A 149 47.68 36.21 -13.18
C LEU A 149 48.81 35.72 -12.26
N SER A 150 50.07 35.91 -12.65
CA SER A 150 51.23 35.56 -11.81
C SER A 150 51.36 36.44 -10.55
N ARG A 151 50.75 37.63 -10.55
CA ARG A 151 50.62 38.52 -9.39
C ARG A 151 49.61 38.05 -8.35
N ILE A 152 48.70 37.13 -8.68
CA ILE A 152 47.80 36.54 -7.68
C ILE A 152 48.61 35.52 -6.88
N PRO A 153 48.74 35.68 -5.55
CA PRO A 153 49.50 34.73 -4.75
C PRO A 153 48.85 33.35 -4.82
N PRO A 154 49.59 32.29 -5.19
CA PRO A 154 49.03 30.95 -5.29
C PRO A 154 48.70 30.40 -3.90
N TYR A 155 47.69 29.53 -3.85
CA TYR A 155 47.31 28.84 -2.61
C TYR A 155 48.15 27.56 -2.45
N CYS A 156 48.82 27.41 -1.30
CA CYS A 156 49.62 26.23 -0.98
C CYS A 156 49.08 25.58 0.30
N PRO A 157 48.44 24.41 0.22
CA PRO A 157 48.08 23.63 1.40
C PRO A 157 49.34 23.07 2.08
N SER A 158 49.19 22.58 3.32
CA SER A 158 50.27 22.01 4.13
C SER A 158 51.02 20.82 3.50
N SER A 159 50.49 20.26 2.40
CA SER A 159 51.05 19.18 1.60
C SER A 159 52.09 19.60 0.55
N GLY A 160 52.26 20.90 0.30
CA GLY A 160 53.24 21.43 -0.65
C GLY A 160 52.75 21.53 -2.11
N VAL A 161 51.46 21.31 -2.40
CA VAL A 161 50.89 21.50 -3.75
C VAL A 161 50.62 22.98 -4.01
N VAL A 162 51.19 23.56 -5.06
CA VAL A 162 50.95 24.97 -5.43
C VAL A 162 49.74 25.05 -6.37
N ILE A 163 48.68 25.75 -5.97
CA ILE A 163 47.49 26.01 -6.80
C ILE A 163 47.52 27.45 -7.28
N ASP A 164 47.70 27.63 -8.59
CA ASP A 164 47.53 28.91 -9.25
C ASP A 164 46.04 29.20 -9.54
N ALA A 165 45.74 30.44 -9.91
CA ALA A 165 44.36 30.90 -10.05
C ALA A 165 43.64 30.20 -11.24
N THR A 166 44.38 29.79 -12.28
CA THR A 166 43.86 29.05 -13.43
C THR A 166 43.51 27.61 -13.05
N ARG A 167 44.39 26.92 -12.30
CA ARG A 167 44.11 25.58 -11.77
C ARG A 167 42.94 25.60 -10.80
N ALA A 168 42.80 26.64 -9.98
CA ALA A 168 41.66 26.79 -9.08
C ALA A 168 40.31 26.79 -9.82
N ALA A 169 40.21 27.48 -10.96
CA ALA A 169 38.99 27.49 -11.77
C ALA A 169 38.65 26.10 -12.33
N GLN A 170 39.65 25.33 -12.76
CA GLN A 170 39.47 23.95 -13.22
C GLN A 170 39.00 23.02 -12.09
N LEU A 171 39.58 23.15 -10.89
CA LEU A 171 39.22 22.33 -9.73
C LEU A 171 37.77 22.56 -9.29
N ILE A 172 37.27 23.80 -9.34
CA ILE A 172 35.86 24.09 -9.04
C ILE A 172 34.92 23.41 -10.04
N MET A 173 35.25 23.47 -11.34
CA MET A 173 34.44 22.79 -12.37
C MET A 173 34.45 21.28 -12.17
N GLN A 174 35.63 20.72 -11.86
CA GLN A 174 35.77 19.29 -11.56
C GLN A 174 34.96 18.88 -10.33
N TYR A 175 35.00 19.67 -9.26
CA TYR A 175 34.20 19.45 -8.04
C TYR A 175 32.68 19.52 -8.32
N CYS A 176 32.24 20.51 -9.10
CA CYS A 176 30.84 20.63 -9.51
C CYS A 176 30.34 19.44 -10.36
N GLY A 177 31.23 18.81 -11.14
CA GLY A 177 30.94 17.57 -11.86
C GLY A 177 30.76 16.36 -10.95
N VAL A 178 31.49 16.31 -9.82
CA VAL A 178 31.34 15.25 -8.81
C VAL A 178 30.03 15.42 -8.01
N LEU A 179 29.63 16.66 -7.73
CA LEU A 179 28.42 16.98 -6.94
C LEU A 179 27.09 16.52 -7.56
N GLY A 180 27.05 16.24 -8.86
CA GLY A 180 25.79 16.00 -9.58
C GLY A 180 25.55 14.59 -10.10
N ASN A 181 26.28 13.57 -9.61
CA ASN A 181 26.09 12.15 -9.98
C ASN A 181 25.92 11.92 -11.50
N GLY A 182 26.72 12.60 -12.32
CA GLY A 182 26.67 12.52 -13.79
C GLY A 182 25.95 13.68 -14.49
N GLN A 183 25.23 14.55 -13.77
CA GLN A 183 24.76 15.85 -14.27
C GLN A 183 25.69 16.97 -13.78
N ILE A 184 26.23 17.80 -14.68
CA ILE A 184 27.12 18.90 -14.29
C ILE A 184 26.26 20.11 -13.93
N TYR A 185 26.30 20.54 -12.67
CA TYR A 185 25.71 21.81 -12.23
C TYR A 185 26.83 22.87 -12.17
N PRO A 186 27.00 23.73 -13.20
CA PRO A 186 28.11 24.68 -13.21
C PRO A 186 27.95 25.75 -12.13
N PRO A 187 29.06 26.26 -11.58
CA PRO A 187 29.02 27.40 -10.66
C PRO A 187 28.50 28.66 -11.38
N ARG A 188 27.74 29.50 -10.66
CA ARG A 188 27.20 30.74 -11.22
C ARG A 188 28.16 31.90 -10.94
N PHE A 189 28.58 32.58 -11.99
CA PHE A 189 29.35 33.82 -11.90
C PHE A 189 28.45 35.01 -12.25
N LEU A 190 28.37 36.00 -11.36
CA LEU A 190 27.69 37.27 -11.61
C LEU A 190 28.72 38.41 -11.58
N PHE A 191 28.80 39.19 -12.64
CA PHE A 191 29.67 40.36 -12.71
C PHE A 191 28.86 41.64 -12.49
N ARG A 192 29.34 42.53 -11.62
CA ARG A 192 28.78 43.87 -11.36
C ARG A 192 29.82 44.94 -11.70
N GLY A 193 29.36 45.98 -12.41
CA GLY A 193 30.18 47.12 -12.85
C GLY A 193 30.34 47.21 -14.37
N TYR A 194 30.06 48.39 -14.93
CA TYR A 194 30.23 48.69 -16.36
C TYR A 194 31.65 49.20 -16.69
N SER A 195 32.38 49.71 -15.69
CA SER A 195 33.77 50.19 -15.78
C SER A 195 34.61 49.64 -14.62
N SER A 196 35.93 49.54 -14.82
CA SER A 196 36.90 49.14 -13.79
C SER A 196 36.74 49.95 -12.50
N PRO A 197 36.75 49.34 -11.29
CA PRO A 197 36.96 47.91 -11.02
C PRO A 197 35.70 47.04 -11.16
N TYR A 198 35.85 45.87 -11.78
CA TYR A 198 34.81 44.84 -11.89
C TYR A 198 34.70 44.02 -10.61
N THR A 199 33.47 43.76 -10.17
CA THR A 199 33.18 42.84 -9.06
C THR A 199 32.64 41.52 -9.61
N CYS A 200 33.29 40.41 -9.28
CA CYS A 200 32.78 39.06 -9.55
C CYS A 200 32.16 38.48 -8.27
N ILE A 201 30.99 37.85 -8.40
CA ILE A 201 30.31 37.11 -7.35
C ILE A 201 30.20 35.65 -7.83
N LEU A 202 30.78 34.73 -7.06
CA LEU A 202 30.76 33.29 -7.31
C LEU A 202 29.77 32.62 -6.33
N SER A 203 28.76 31.96 -6.89
CA SER A 203 27.78 31.15 -6.16
C SER A 203 27.89 29.68 -6.57
N MET A 204 27.97 28.79 -5.58
CA MET A 204 28.05 27.34 -5.80
C MET A 204 26.66 26.70 -5.97
N PRO A 205 26.56 25.52 -6.61
CA PRO A 205 25.31 24.75 -6.68
C PRO A 205 24.76 24.37 -5.30
N ALA A 206 23.44 24.12 -5.22
CA ALA A 206 22.73 23.84 -3.95
C ALA A 206 23.23 22.60 -3.18
N ASN A 207 23.92 21.69 -3.86
CA ASN A 207 24.52 20.49 -3.25
C ASN A 207 25.86 20.77 -2.56
N CYS A 208 26.47 21.94 -2.79
CA CYS A 208 27.68 22.37 -2.11
C CYS A 208 27.36 22.76 -0.66
N PRO A 209 28.14 22.29 0.34
CA PRO A 209 27.93 22.66 1.75
C PRO A 209 28.15 24.15 2.02
N ILE A 210 29.01 24.80 1.24
CA ILE A 210 29.29 26.24 1.34
C ILE A 210 28.21 27.00 0.57
N ARG A 211 27.35 27.71 1.31
CA ARG A 211 26.25 28.54 0.76
C ARG A 211 26.58 30.03 0.63
N GLU A 212 27.73 30.45 1.16
CA GLU A 212 28.16 31.84 1.10
C GLU A 212 28.70 32.19 -0.30
N ASP A 213 28.23 33.29 -0.86
CA ASP A 213 28.76 33.84 -2.10
C ASP A 213 30.15 34.46 -1.88
N ILE A 214 31.12 34.11 -2.71
CA ILE A 214 32.45 34.73 -2.70
C ILE A 214 32.46 35.94 -3.64
N LYS A 215 32.96 37.07 -3.15
CA LYS A 215 33.00 38.34 -3.89
C LYS A 215 34.43 38.85 -3.97
N CYS A 216 34.95 38.99 -5.19
CA CYS A 216 36.28 39.58 -5.42
C CYS A 216 36.21 40.71 -6.45
N GLN A 217 37.06 41.72 -6.26
CA GLN A 217 37.17 42.88 -7.16
C GLN A 217 38.49 42.87 -7.92
N SER A 218 38.46 43.33 -9.17
CA SER A 218 39.67 43.53 -9.97
C SER A 218 39.47 44.51 -11.12
N ASN A 219 40.57 45.07 -11.61
CA ASN A 219 40.61 45.92 -12.81
C ASN A 219 40.11 45.24 -14.09
N LYS A 220 40.31 43.91 -14.23
CA LYS A 220 39.85 43.09 -15.35
C LYS A 220 38.81 42.06 -14.90
N LYS A 221 37.77 41.82 -15.73
CA LYS A 221 36.69 40.83 -15.45
C LYS A 221 37.26 39.41 -15.25
N LYS A 222 38.16 38.96 -16.14
CA LYS A 222 38.82 37.64 -16.05
C LYS A 222 39.58 37.51 -14.73
N LEU A 223 40.33 38.54 -14.31
CA LEU A 223 41.12 38.52 -13.08
C LEU A 223 40.23 38.45 -11.82
N ALA A 224 39.09 39.15 -11.81
CA ALA A 224 38.11 39.06 -10.71
C ALA A 224 37.51 37.65 -10.57
N LYS A 225 37.25 36.97 -11.70
CA LYS A 225 36.76 35.57 -11.73
C LYS A 225 37.79 34.62 -11.11
N TYR A 226 39.05 34.68 -11.54
CA TYR A 226 40.10 33.79 -11.05
C TYR A 226 40.41 33.99 -9.56
N LYS A 227 40.37 35.24 -9.07
CA LYS A 227 40.43 35.53 -7.62
C LYS A 227 39.28 34.88 -6.83
N CYS A 228 38.04 34.94 -7.34
CA CYS A 228 36.91 34.27 -6.69
C CYS A 228 37.10 32.75 -6.65
N CYS A 229 37.62 32.15 -7.73
CA CYS A 229 37.88 30.72 -7.80
C CYS A 229 38.93 30.29 -6.76
N LEU A 230 40.03 31.03 -6.64
CA LEU A 230 41.10 30.68 -5.71
C LEU A 230 40.61 30.73 -4.24
N GLU A 231 39.87 31.77 -3.87
CA GLU A 231 39.26 31.90 -2.54
C GLU A 231 38.24 30.78 -2.26
N MET A 232 37.47 30.34 -3.27
CA MET A 232 36.53 29.23 -3.09
C MET A 232 37.25 27.90 -2.87
N VAL A 233 38.32 27.62 -3.61
CA VAL A 233 39.13 26.40 -3.40
C VAL A 233 39.72 26.38 -1.99
N LYS A 234 40.19 27.52 -1.49
CA LYS A 234 40.67 27.66 -0.11
C LYS A 234 39.58 27.33 0.90
N LYS A 235 38.39 27.93 0.77
CA LYS A 235 37.26 27.62 1.68
C LYS A 235 36.84 26.14 1.61
N LEU A 236 36.80 25.54 0.42
CA LEU A 236 36.48 24.12 0.23
C LEU A 236 37.54 23.20 0.86
N HIS A 237 38.81 23.57 0.80
CA HIS A 237 39.90 22.86 1.47
C HIS A 237 39.81 22.99 3.00
N GLU A 238 39.53 24.19 3.52
CA GLU A 238 39.31 24.42 4.97
C GLU A 238 38.11 23.61 5.52
N HIS A 239 37.07 23.42 4.71
CA HIS A 239 35.92 22.54 5.05
C HIS A 239 36.23 21.04 4.82
N GLY A 240 37.39 20.71 4.27
CA GLY A 240 37.85 19.35 3.97
C GLY A 240 37.03 18.64 2.88
N GLU A 241 36.45 19.39 1.94
CA GLU A 241 35.84 18.87 0.71
C GLU A 241 36.92 18.51 -0.33
N PHE A 242 38.05 19.21 -0.30
CA PHE A 242 39.29 18.80 -0.96
C PHE A 242 40.19 18.06 0.04
N ASN A 243 40.86 17.00 -0.40
CA ASN A 243 41.96 16.43 0.38
C ASN A 243 43.22 17.29 0.27
N ASP A 244 44.25 16.96 1.05
CA ASP A 244 45.53 17.68 1.06
C ASP A 244 46.23 17.69 -0.32
N HIS A 245 45.89 16.77 -1.23
CA HIS A 245 46.34 16.76 -2.63
C HIS A 245 45.44 17.56 -3.58
N CYS A 246 44.49 18.32 -3.05
CA CYS A 246 43.54 19.19 -3.78
C CYS A 246 42.65 18.44 -4.77
N LEU A 247 42.34 17.19 -4.47
CA LEU A 247 41.38 16.37 -5.20
C LEU A 247 40.03 16.35 -4.46
N PRO A 248 38.90 16.42 -5.20
CA PRO A 248 37.58 16.40 -4.59
C PRO A 248 37.36 15.06 -3.87
N ASN A 249 37.03 15.12 -2.59
CA ASN A 249 36.91 13.95 -1.74
C ASN A 249 35.58 13.23 -2.03
N ARG A 250 35.58 12.26 -2.95
CA ARG A 250 34.37 11.54 -3.41
C ARG A 250 33.55 10.93 -2.28
N ASN A 251 34.22 10.44 -1.22
CA ASN A 251 33.56 9.85 -0.05
C ASN A 251 32.90 10.91 0.84
N ARG A 252 33.33 12.19 0.74
CA ARG A 252 32.70 13.30 1.46
C ARG A 252 31.57 13.98 0.70
N THR A 253 31.75 14.13 -0.61
CA THR A 253 30.72 14.70 -1.52
C THR A 253 29.47 13.81 -1.59
N LEU A 254 29.65 12.52 -1.30
CA LEU A 254 28.62 11.51 -1.06
C LEU A 254 28.51 11.15 0.42
N LEU A 255 28.74 12.06 1.39
CA LEU A 255 28.38 11.78 2.79
C LEU A 255 26.87 11.46 2.85
N GLU A 256 26.53 10.19 2.64
CA GLU A 256 26.08 9.33 3.73
C GLU A 256 26.69 9.89 5.00
N ILE A 257 25.96 10.78 5.65
CA ILE A 257 26.08 10.88 7.08
C ILE A 257 25.77 9.44 7.50
N GLU A 258 26.81 8.63 7.75
CA GLU A 258 26.65 7.43 8.56
C GLU A 258 26.23 7.96 9.93
N ILE A 259 24.93 8.20 10.04
CA ILE A 259 24.27 8.43 11.30
C ILE A 259 24.59 7.16 12.09
N PRO A 260 25.35 7.25 13.20
CA PRO A 260 25.64 6.09 14.04
C PRO A 260 24.32 5.40 14.32
N ILE A 261 24.30 4.06 14.25
CA ILE A 261 23.06 3.27 14.34
C ILE A 261 22.22 3.76 15.53
N GLU A 262 22.87 3.94 16.68
CA GLU A 262 22.38 4.51 17.96
C GLU A 262 21.61 5.86 17.89
N ASN A 263 21.69 6.57 16.77
CA ASN A 263 21.09 7.89 16.56
C ASN A 263 19.92 7.88 15.55
N ARG A 264 19.49 6.71 15.08
CA ARG A 264 18.30 6.57 14.21
C ARG A 264 17.03 6.72 15.04
N ILE A 265 16.02 7.39 14.48
CA ILE A 265 14.75 7.70 15.18
C ILE A 265 14.03 6.40 15.58
N PHE A 266 14.13 5.38 14.74
CA PHE A 266 13.64 4.05 15.01
C PHE A 266 14.84 3.12 15.05
N ASP A 267 15.27 2.77 16.25
CA ASP A 267 16.42 1.90 16.43
C ASP A 267 16.03 0.49 16.83
N LEU A 268 16.75 -0.47 16.26
CA LEU A 268 17.05 -1.73 16.90
C LEU A 268 18.35 -2.32 16.38
N ALA A 269 19.26 -2.55 17.33
CA ALA A 269 20.43 -3.40 17.22
C ALA A 269 20.08 -4.77 16.62
N ASP A 270 21.02 -5.32 15.85
CA ASP A 270 20.97 -6.62 15.16
C ASP A 270 20.91 -7.85 16.10
N GLU A 271 20.53 -7.69 17.36
CA GLU A 271 20.48 -8.81 18.30
C GLU A 271 19.11 -9.51 18.27
N LEU A 272 19.18 -10.80 17.90
CA LEU A 272 18.17 -11.87 17.99
C LEU A 272 17.26 -12.05 16.77
N PHE A 273 17.87 -12.41 15.64
CA PHE A 273 17.29 -13.43 14.75
C PHE A 273 17.84 -14.81 15.13
N GLU A 274 17.27 -15.46 16.14
CA GLU A 274 17.14 -16.91 16.05
C GLU A 274 15.96 -17.20 15.12
N THR A 275 16.28 -17.59 13.90
CA THR A 275 15.35 -18.22 12.98
C THR A 275 14.88 -19.55 13.56
N LYS A 276 13.93 -19.52 14.49
CA LYS A 276 12.92 -20.58 14.52
C LYS A 276 11.92 -20.23 13.46
N SER A 277 12.06 -20.92 12.33
CA SER A 277 11.00 -21.16 11.37
C SER A 277 9.82 -21.82 12.08
N GLU A 278 9.04 -21.05 12.82
CA GLU A 278 7.60 -21.29 12.91
C GLU A 278 6.97 -20.64 11.67
N SER A 279 7.35 -21.18 10.51
CA SER A 279 6.55 -21.10 9.30
C SER A 279 5.45 -22.15 9.37
N SER A 280 4.64 -22.12 10.42
CA SER A 280 3.21 -22.22 10.17
C SER A 280 2.78 -20.85 9.70
N PHE A 281 2.84 -20.66 8.38
CA PHE A 281 1.75 -19.90 7.79
C PHE A 281 0.48 -20.56 8.33
N GLU A 282 -0.33 -19.85 9.11
CA GLU A 282 -1.75 -20.16 9.19
C GLU A 282 -2.35 -19.82 7.82
N THR A 283 -1.98 -20.62 6.83
CA THR A 283 -2.94 -21.18 5.90
C THR A 283 -4.14 -21.57 6.74
N PHE A 284 -5.33 -21.05 6.42
CA PHE A 284 -6.60 -21.55 6.94
C PHE A 284 -6.64 -23.06 6.65
N SER A 285 -6.14 -23.85 7.61
CA SER A 285 -5.87 -25.25 7.41
C SER A 285 -7.17 -26.02 7.57
N LYS A 286 -7.36 -27.00 6.69
CA LYS A 286 -8.45 -28.00 6.74
C LYS A 286 -8.16 -29.05 7.84
N GLN A 287 -7.71 -28.64 9.02
CA GLN A 287 -7.42 -29.59 10.09
C GLN A 287 -8.56 -29.59 11.12
N ILE A 288 -9.21 -30.75 11.16
CA ILE A 288 -10.31 -31.13 12.01
C ILE A 288 -9.86 -31.01 13.47
N ALA A 289 -10.62 -30.23 14.24
CA ALA A 289 -10.46 -30.03 15.67
C ALA A 289 -10.38 -31.38 16.40
N LYS A 290 -9.28 -31.58 17.13
CA LYS A 290 -9.17 -32.60 18.16
C LYS A 290 -9.10 -31.83 19.48
N PHE A 291 -10.24 -31.79 20.16
CA PHE A 291 -10.36 -31.38 21.56
C PHE A 291 -9.21 -32.01 22.38
N PRO A 292 -8.35 -31.25 23.08
CA PRO A 292 -7.59 -31.80 24.17
C PRO A 292 -8.17 -31.23 25.48
N LEU A 293 -8.94 -32.09 26.15
CA LEU A 293 -8.93 -32.18 27.60
C LEU A 293 -7.50 -32.52 28.05
N GLN A 294 -6.56 -31.58 28.00
CA GLN A 294 -5.25 -31.75 28.64
C GLN A 294 -4.53 -30.41 28.81
N ASN A 295 -4.25 -30.10 30.09
CA ASN A 295 -3.29 -29.13 30.61
C ASN A 295 -3.83 -27.73 30.98
N GLY A 296 -4.44 -27.68 32.16
CA GLY A 296 -4.62 -26.48 32.98
C GLY A 296 -5.67 -26.72 34.07
N PRO A 297 -5.46 -26.32 35.34
CA PRO A 297 -6.46 -26.52 36.39
C PRO A 297 -7.70 -25.70 36.04
N LEU A 298 -8.78 -26.39 35.66
CA LEU A 298 -10.09 -25.78 35.48
C LEU A 298 -10.49 -25.14 36.81
N SER A 299 -10.40 -23.81 36.90
CA SER A 299 -11.11 -23.05 37.92
C SER A 299 -12.56 -23.52 37.92
N ALA A 300 -13.10 -23.86 39.09
CA ALA A 300 -14.51 -24.22 39.20
C ALA A 300 -15.40 -23.03 38.82
N ASN A 301 -14.91 -21.80 39.02
CA ASN A 301 -15.66 -20.57 38.79
C ASN A 301 -15.39 -20.05 37.38
N TRP A 302 -16.41 -20.14 36.53
CA TRP A 302 -16.46 -19.54 35.20
C TRP A 302 -17.45 -18.36 35.20
N HIS A 303 -17.46 -17.57 34.14
CA HIS A 303 -18.29 -16.38 34.02
C HIS A 303 -19.30 -16.53 32.87
N LEU A 304 -20.57 -16.30 33.17
CA LEU A 304 -21.68 -16.33 32.22
C LEU A 304 -21.93 -14.93 31.65
N TYR A 305 -21.96 -14.84 30.33
CA TYR A 305 -22.26 -13.61 29.59
C TYR A 305 -23.49 -13.79 28.72
N GLN A 306 -24.30 -12.75 28.65
CA GLN A 306 -25.47 -12.65 27.79
C GLN A 306 -25.09 -11.93 26.49
N ILE A 307 -25.51 -12.50 25.35
CA ILE A 307 -25.45 -11.87 24.02
C ILE A 307 -26.83 -11.28 23.67
N ASP A 308 -27.87 -12.05 23.92
CA ASP A 308 -29.28 -11.73 23.69
C ASP A 308 -30.13 -12.41 24.78
N ASN A 309 -31.43 -12.14 24.88
CA ASN A 309 -32.32 -12.68 25.92
C ASN A 309 -32.31 -14.21 26.05
N GLN A 310 -31.99 -14.93 24.97
CA GLN A 310 -31.99 -16.40 24.93
C GLN A 310 -30.61 -17.01 24.61
N LEU A 311 -29.59 -16.19 24.36
CA LEU A 311 -28.28 -16.64 23.91
C LEU A 311 -27.19 -16.05 24.79
N GLY A 312 -26.29 -16.92 25.23
CA GLY A 312 -25.15 -16.52 26.03
C GLY A 312 -23.93 -17.39 25.74
N PHE A 313 -22.89 -17.16 26.52
CA PHE A 313 -21.71 -17.99 26.51
C PHE A 313 -21.02 -17.97 27.87
N VAL A 314 -20.18 -18.99 28.08
CA VAL A 314 -19.38 -19.12 29.30
C VAL A 314 -17.90 -19.09 28.96
N VAL A 315 -17.13 -18.39 29.80
CA VAL A 315 -15.66 -18.29 29.71
C VAL A 315 -15.01 -18.49 31.08
N PRO A 316 -13.77 -19.05 31.14
CA PRO A 316 -13.08 -19.33 32.41
C PRO A 316 -12.45 -18.09 33.08
N TYR A 317 -12.54 -16.91 32.46
CA TYR A 317 -11.97 -15.66 32.97
C TYR A 317 -12.96 -14.50 32.76
N GLU A 318 -12.77 -13.43 33.53
CA GLU A 318 -13.55 -12.20 33.35
C GLU A 318 -13.11 -11.47 32.07
N LEU A 319 -14.09 -11.09 31.23
CA LEU A 319 -13.86 -10.35 30.00
C LEU A 319 -13.81 -8.86 30.31
N MET A 320 -12.95 -8.16 29.58
CA MET A 320 -13.04 -6.71 29.53
C MET A 320 -14.34 -6.27 28.86
N LYS A 321 -14.83 -5.08 29.24
CA LYS A 321 -16.04 -4.51 28.67
C LYS A 321 -15.85 -4.28 27.17
N LEU A 322 -16.56 -5.06 26.35
CA LEU A 322 -16.50 -4.98 24.90
C LEU A 322 -17.45 -3.88 24.39
N PRO A 323 -17.10 -3.17 23.31
CA PRO A 323 -18.00 -2.21 22.67
C PRO A 323 -19.19 -2.94 22.02
N ARG A 324 -20.30 -2.21 21.88
CA ARG A 324 -21.50 -2.69 21.18
C ARG A 324 -21.21 -2.79 19.68
N PHE A 325 -21.84 -3.74 19.00
CA PHE A 325 -21.69 -3.88 17.54
C PHE A 325 -23.01 -4.28 16.88
N ASN A 326 -23.11 -4.00 15.57
CA ASN A 326 -24.32 -4.27 14.80
C ASN A 326 -24.26 -5.65 14.13
N LEU A 327 -25.39 -6.35 14.15
CA LEU A 327 -25.71 -7.46 13.26
C LEU A 327 -26.74 -7.00 12.24
N TYR A 328 -26.50 -7.33 10.98
CA TYR A 328 -27.35 -6.95 9.85
C TYR A 328 -28.13 -8.16 9.34
N GLU A 329 -29.38 -8.24 9.76
CA GLU A 329 -30.36 -9.22 9.29
C GLU A 329 -31.09 -8.65 8.05
N ASN A 330 -31.81 -9.51 7.31
CA ASN A 330 -32.40 -9.14 6.01
C ASN A 330 -33.23 -7.85 6.04
N ASN A 331 -33.98 -7.62 7.12
CA ASN A 331 -34.87 -6.47 7.28
C ASN A 331 -34.65 -5.71 8.61
N LYS A 332 -33.63 -6.06 9.40
CA LYS A 332 -33.43 -5.53 10.75
C LYS A 332 -31.95 -5.41 11.08
N THR A 333 -31.56 -4.32 11.71
CA THR A 333 -30.25 -4.19 12.34
C THR A 333 -30.43 -4.40 13.84
N THR A 334 -29.73 -5.39 14.40
CA THR A 334 -29.77 -5.72 15.83
C THR A 334 -28.45 -5.28 16.46
N ILE A 335 -28.52 -4.44 17.49
CA ILE A 335 -27.33 -4.03 18.25
C ILE A 335 -27.06 -5.08 19.32
N ILE A 336 -25.88 -5.68 19.30
CA ILE A 336 -25.43 -6.66 20.29
C ILE A 336 -24.63 -5.95 21.38
N GLU A 337 -25.02 -6.22 22.62
CA GLU A 337 -24.32 -5.78 23.83
C GLU A 337 -24.01 -7.01 24.68
N ILE A 338 -22.75 -7.16 25.07
CA ILE A 338 -22.31 -8.31 25.86
C ILE A 338 -22.35 -7.92 27.33
N VAL A 339 -23.22 -8.58 28.08
CA VAL A 339 -23.48 -8.26 29.48
C VAL A 339 -22.99 -9.41 30.36
N HIS A 340 -22.17 -9.10 31.36
CA HIS A 340 -21.81 -10.07 32.40
C HIS A 340 -23.02 -10.31 33.31
N LEU A 341 -23.45 -11.57 33.45
CA LEU A 341 -24.58 -11.93 34.30
C LEU A 341 -24.11 -12.32 35.71
N LYS A 342 -23.32 -13.40 35.78
CA LYS A 342 -22.89 -13.99 37.04
C LYS A 342 -21.71 -14.95 36.86
N SER A 343 -21.05 -15.29 37.96
CA SER A 343 -20.12 -16.42 38.00
C SER A 343 -20.88 -17.71 38.27
N ILE A 344 -20.47 -18.79 37.61
CA ILE A 344 -21.09 -20.11 37.68
C ILE A 344 -20.07 -21.18 38.04
N ASN A 345 -20.52 -22.27 38.67
CA ASN A 345 -19.71 -23.45 38.86
C ASN A 345 -19.74 -24.33 37.61
N TYR A 346 -18.69 -24.27 36.79
CA TYR A 346 -18.62 -24.97 35.50
C TYR A 346 -18.84 -26.48 35.63
N ARG A 347 -18.38 -27.11 36.71
CA ARG A 347 -18.52 -28.56 36.91
C ARG A 347 -19.98 -29.02 36.95
N GLN A 348 -20.91 -28.12 37.29
CA GLN A 348 -22.34 -28.44 37.32
C GLN A 348 -23.00 -28.50 35.94
N TYR A 349 -22.36 -27.92 34.91
CA TYR A 349 -22.90 -27.76 33.55
C TYR A 349 -21.96 -28.32 32.48
N GLN A 350 -20.85 -28.94 32.89
CA GLN A 350 -19.74 -29.29 32.00
C GLN A 350 -20.19 -30.21 30.86
N SER A 351 -20.89 -31.30 31.19
CA SER A 351 -21.32 -32.28 30.19
C SER A 351 -22.28 -31.64 29.18
N GLU A 352 -23.29 -30.92 29.67
CA GLU A 352 -24.33 -30.33 28.83
C GLU A 352 -23.75 -29.26 27.90
N LEU A 353 -22.83 -28.42 28.39
CA LEU A 353 -22.18 -27.38 27.59
C LEU A 353 -21.25 -27.98 26.53
N GLU A 354 -20.41 -28.95 26.91
CA GLU A 354 -19.49 -29.59 25.96
C GLU A 354 -20.24 -30.34 24.86
N ASP A 355 -21.28 -31.09 25.21
CA ASP A 355 -22.09 -31.84 24.26
C ASP A 355 -22.84 -30.91 23.31
N PHE A 356 -23.41 -29.82 23.83
CA PHE A 356 -24.08 -28.80 23.02
C PHE A 356 -23.12 -28.11 22.06
N CYS A 357 -21.95 -27.71 22.54
CA CYS A 357 -20.94 -27.09 21.69
C CYS A 357 -20.50 -28.04 20.57
N LYS A 358 -20.14 -29.29 20.90
CA LYS A 358 -19.78 -30.31 19.89
C LYS A 358 -20.90 -30.49 18.86
N TYR A 359 -22.15 -30.60 19.32
CA TYR A 359 -23.31 -30.70 18.44
C TYR A 359 -23.43 -29.50 17.48
N LEU A 360 -23.29 -28.27 17.98
CA LEU A 360 -23.38 -27.09 17.13
C LEU A 360 -22.29 -27.05 16.05
N PHE A 361 -21.02 -27.21 16.44
CA PHE A 361 -19.90 -27.01 15.53
C PHE A 361 -19.66 -28.21 14.59
N GLU A 362 -19.90 -29.45 15.05
CA GLU A 362 -19.73 -30.65 14.23
C GLU A 362 -20.94 -31.00 13.37
N TYR A 363 -22.15 -30.59 13.78
CA TYR A 363 -23.38 -31.03 13.11
C TYR A 363 -24.24 -29.88 12.60
N ALA A 364 -24.49 -28.83 13.38
CA ALA A 364 -25.34 -27.70 12.94
C ALA A 364 -24.63 -26.75 11.96
N PHE A 365 -23.35 -26.47 12.18
CA PHE A 365 -22.54 -25.55 11.37
C PHE A 365 -21.66 -26.24 10.31
N ASP A 366 -21.76 -27.56 10.19
CA ASP A 366 -20.94 -28.36 9.27
C ASP A 366 -21.01 -27.86 7.80
N ASP A 367 -22.18 -27.42 7.34
CA ASP A 367 -22.31 -26.89 5.97
C ASP A 367 -21.68 -25.50 5.78
N MET A 368 -21.58 -24.71 6.86
CA MET A 368 -20.89 -23.42 6.84
C MET A 368 -19.37 -23.61 6.77
N ASN A 369 -18.86 -24.74 7.27
CA ASN A 369 -17.42 -25.03 7.34
C ASN A 369 -16.78 -25.42 5.99
N THR A 370 -17.59 -25.87 5.02
CA THR A 370 -17.07 -26.44 3.76
C THR A 370 -16.61 -25.41 2.73
N ASN A 371 -17.08 -24.16 2.80
CA ASN A 371 -16.86 -23.15 1.75
C ASN A 371 -16.58 -21.71 2.22
N THR A 372 -16.34 -21.46 3.52
CA THR A 372 -16.34 -20.07 4.03
C THR A 372 -15.08 -19.69 4.83
N ASN A 373 -14.75 -18.39 4.78
CA ASN A 373 -13.69 -17.73 5.54
C ASN A 373 -14.03 -17.53 7.04
N LEU A 374 -15.22 -17.96 7.48
CA LEU A 374 -15.68 -17.88 8.86
C LEU A 374 -15.46 -19.23 9.55
N LYS A 375 -14.20 -19.52 9.86
CA LYS A 375 -13.86 -20.65 10.72
C LYS A 375 -13.56 -20.14 12.12
N PHE A 376 -14.40 -20.50 13.08
CA PHE A 376 -14.10 -20.33 14.49
C PHE A 376 -13.49 -21.63 14.99
N ASP A 377 -12.17 -21.69 15.00
CA ASP A 377 -11.44 -22.80 15.59
C ASP A 377 -11.47 -22.64 17.11
N ILE A 378 -12.29 -23.41 17.81
CA ILE A 378 -12.40 -23.33 19.28
C ILE A 378 -11.07 -23.71 19.94
N ASP A 379 -10.32 -24.64 19.34
CA ASP A 379 -9.08 -25.20 19.90
C ASP A 379 -7.92 -24.21 19.79
N ASN A 380 -7.79 -23.53 18.64
CA ASN A 380 -6.78 -22.47 18.42
C ASN A 380 -7.29 -21.05 18.72
N SER A 381 -8.58 -20.91 19.04
CA SER A 381 -9.08 -19.61 19.46
C SER A 381 -8.39 -19.21 20.74
N THR A 382 -8.02 -17.94 20.81
CA THR A 382 -7.49 -17.32 22.03
C THR A 382 -8.51 -17.37 23.19
N PHE A 383 -9.76 -17.79 22.89
CA PHE A 383 -10.92 -17.73 23.75
C PHE A 383 -11.55 -19.11 23.90
N LYS A 384 -11.31 -19.76 25.04
CA LYS A 384 -12.10 -20.93 25.45
C LYS A 384 -13.51 -20.48 25.82
N LEU A 385 -14.36 -20.28 24.80
CA LEU A 385 -15.73 -19.80 24.91
C LEU A 385 -16.68 -20.93 24.55
N LEU A 386 -17.64 -21.20 25.45
CA LEU A 386 -18.67 -22.21 25.25
C LEU A 386 -20.04 -21.54 25.09
N PRO A 387 -20.62 -21.54 23.88
CA PRO A 387 -21.98 -21.05 23.67
C PRO A 387 -23.01 -21.83 24.49
N CYS A 388 -24.03 -21.12 24.97
CA CYS A 388 -25.13 -21.72 25.71
C CYS A 388 -26.45 -21.00 25.45
N LEU A 389 -27.55 -21.71 25.67
CA LEU A 389 -28.88 -21.12 25.65
C LEU A 389 -29.27 -20.66 27.04
N LEU A 390 -30.04 -19.57 27.11
CA LEU A 390 -30.51 -18.97 28.34
C LEU A 390 -32.03 -19.11 28.47
N THR A 391 -32.45 -19.33 29.71
CA THR A 391 -33.85 -19.23 30.15
C THR A 391 -34.26 -17.77 30.28
N GLU A 392 -35.56 -17.49 30.36
CA GLU A 392 -36.09 -16.13 30.58
C GLU A 392 -35.57 -15.47 31.86
N TYR A 393 -35.10 -16.27 32.82
CA TYR A 393 -34.52 -15.81 34.09
C TYR A 393 -33.01 -15.56 34.02
N GLY A 394 -32.38 -15.69 32.84
CA GLY A 394 -30.93 -15.50 32.67
C GLY A 394 -30.07 -16.65 33.18
N ASP A 395 -30.65 -17.84 33.35
CA ASP A 395 -29.95 -19.08 33.71
C ASP A 395 -29.73 -20.00 32.50
N ILE A 396 -28.71 -20.87 32.56
CA ILE A 396 -28.40 -21.81 31.48
C ILE A 396 -29.55 -22.82 31.28
N ASP A 397 -30.11 -22.87 30.07
CA ASP A 397 -31.22 -23.76 29.71
C ASP A 397 -30.72 -25.16 29.31
N ARG A 398 -30.51 -26.00 30.33
CA ARG A 398 -30.05 -27.39 30.14
C ARG A 398 -31.02 -28.23 29.33
N ASN A 399 -32.33 -28.02 29.54
CA ASN A 399 -33.36 -28.84 28.93
C ASN A 399 -33.44 -28.58 27.42
N ARG A 400 -33.46 -27.30 27.01
CA ARG A 400 -33.47 -26.93 25.59
C ARG A 400 -32.21 -27.41 24.86
N MET A 401 -31.03 -27.25 25.48
CA MET A 401 -29.77 -27.77 24.90
C MET A 401 -29.80 -29.30 24.74
N ALA A 402 -30.26 -30.04 25.75
CA ALA A 402 -30.36 -31.50 25.67
C ALA A 402 -31.36 -31.97 24.59
N ILE A 403 -32.49 -31.27 24.45
CA ILE A 403 -33.49 -31.54 23.40
C ILE A 403 -32.86 -31.35 22.01
N ILE A 404 -32.13 -30.26 21.80
CA ILE A 404 -31.42 -29.99 20.54
C ILE A 404 -30.40 -31.10 20.24
N CYS A 405 -29.53 -31.44 21.20
CA CYS A 405 -28.54 -32.51 21.02
C CYS A 405 -29.19 -33.87 20.69
N SER A 406 -30.36 -34.14 21.26
CA SER A 406 -31.11 -35.38 21.00
C SER A 406 -31.62 -35.51 19.56
N ARG A 407 -31.61 -34.43 18.76
CA ARG A 407 -32.08 -34.44 17.36
C ARG A 407 -31.09 -35.13 16.40
N ARG A 408 -29.85 -35.38 16.83
CA ARG A 408 -28.80 -35.98 15.99
C ARG A 408 -29.30 -37.23 15.26
N ASN A 409 -29.23 -37.22 13.93
CA ASN A 409 -29.56 -38.36 13.06
C ASN A 409 -30.98 -38.94 13.23
N LYS A 410 -31.96 -38.17 13.75
CA LYS A 410 -33.36 -38.61 13.78
C LYS A 410 -33.97 -38.54 12.38
N SER A 411 -34.48 -39.67 11.89
CA SER A 411 -35.29 -39.74 10.66
C SER A 411 -36.78 -39.71 11.00
N VAL A 412 -37.58 -39.25 10.04
CA VAL A 412 -39.04 -39.29 10.15
C VAL A 412 -39.53 -40.68 9.75
N LYS A 413 -40.39 -41.32 10.54
CA LYS A 413 -40.84 -42.70 10.26
C LYS A 413 -42.23 -42.79 9.64
N ARG A 414 -43.09 -41.81 9.92
CA ARG A 414 -44.48 -41.73 9.48
C ARG A 414 -44.88 -40.30 9.19
N HIS A 415 -45.85 -40.11 8.28
CA HIS A 415 -46.37 -38.78 7.96
C HIS A 415 -46.90 -38.02 9.19
N ALA A 416 -47.56 -38.72 10.11
CA ALA A 416 -48.14 -38.13 11.32
C ALA A 416 -47.10 -37.56 12.32
N GLU A 417 -45.81 -37.82 12.12
CA GLU A 417 -44.73 -37.25 12.93
C GLU A 417 -44.28 -35.87 12.41
N LEU A 418 -44.74 -35.44 11.23
CA LEU A 418 -44.45 -34.13 10.69
C LEU A 418 -45.19 -33.06 11.49
N VAL A 419 -44.43 -32.07 11.97
CA VAL A 419 -44.96 -30.95 12.76
C VAL A 419 -44.87 -29.70 11.92
N ASP A 420 -45.94 -28.90 11.93
CA ASP A 420 -45.96 -27.61 11.24
C ASP A 420 -44.93 -26.65 11.86
N GLY A 421 -44.14 -25.97 11.02
CA GLY A 421 -43.07 -25.07 11.49
C GLY A 421 -41.77 -25.76 11.95
N GLU A 422 -41.68 -27.10 11.93
CA GLU A 422 -40.41 -27.81 12.13
C GLU A 422 -39.58 -27.85 10.83
N LEU A 423 -38.27 -28.01 11.01
CA LEU A 423 -37.29 -28.00 9.93
C LEU A 423 -36.80 -29.40 9.60
N TYR A 424 -36.70 -29.68 8.31
CA TYR A 424 -36.26 -30.98 7.78
C TYR A 424 -35.30 -30.79 6.62
N TYR A 425 -34.49 -31.82 6.35
CA TYR A 425 -33.64 -31.87 5.15
C TYR A 425 -33.71 -33.25 4.48
N PRO A 426 -33.65 -33.31 3.13
CA PRO A 426 -33.61 -34.57 2.42
C PRO A 426 -32.21 -35.20 2.47
N SER A 427 -32.12 -36.48 2.84
CA SER A 427 -30.84 -37.19 3.01
C SER A 427 -30.03 -37.41 1.73
N HIS A 428 -30.69 -37.37 0.57
CA HIS A 428 -30.07 -37.61 -0.74
C HIS A 428 -29.44 -36.37 -1.37
N LEU A 429 -29.69 -35.17 -0.84
CA LEU A 429 -29.10 -33.94 -1.37
C LEU A 429 -27.72 -33.72 -0.75
N GLN A 430 -26.72 -33.44 -1.60
CA GLN A 430 -25.37 -33.09 -1.14
C GLN A 430 -25.31 -31.69 -0.49
N ASP A 431 -26.23 -30.80 -0.85
CA ASP A 431 -26.36 -29.45 -0.27
C ASP A 431 -27.48 -29.52 0.79
N LYS A 432 -27.15 -29.34 2.08
CA LYS A 432 -28.11 -29.39 3.20
C LYS A 432 -29.04 -28.17 3.19
N ARG A 433 -29.96 -28.15 2.24
CA ARG A 433 -31.06 -27.19 2.20
C ARG A 433 -32.13 -27.61 3.20
N PHE A 434 -32.56 -26.67 4.03
CA PHE A 434 -33.62 -26.88 5.00
C PHE A 434 -34.97 -26.48 4.43
N TYR A 435 -35.97 -27.27 4.77
CA TYR A 435 -37.34 -27.06 4.35
C TYR A 435 -38.25 -27.11 5.57
N MET A 436 -39.27 -26.26 5.55
CA MET A 436 -40.33 -26.24 6.54
C MET A 436 -41.49 -27.13 6.07
N ASN A 437 -42.05 -27.92 6.97
CA ASN A 437 -43.28 -28.64 6.69
C ASN A 437 -44.47 -27.66 6.59
N VAL A 438 -45.38 -27.92 5.66
CA VAL A 438 -46.62 -27.16 5.47
C VAL A 438 -47.81 -28.10 5.58
N SER A 439 -48.61 -27.93 6.64
CA SER A 439 -49.69 -28.85 6.99
C SER A 439 -51.04 -28.52 6.36
N ASP A 440 -51.05 -27.97 5.13
CA ASP A 440 -52.27 -27.61 4.41
C ASP A 440 -52.92 -28.86 3.76
N PRO A 441 -54.15 -29.26 4.17
CA PRO A 441 -54.84 -30.43 3.62
C PRO A 441 -55.06 -30.36 2.10
N SER A 442 -55.13 -29.17 1.52
CA SER A 442 -55.36 -28.97 0.07
C SER A 442 -54.13 -29.31 -0.78
N LEU A 443 -52.95 -29.37 -0.17
CA LEU A 443 -51.67 -29.63 -0.83
C LEU A 443 -51.16 -31.06 -0.62
N LEU A 444 -51.89 -31.90 0.11
CA LEU A 444 -51.45 -33.28 0.39
C LEU A 444 -51.49 -34.13 -0.88
N LYS A 445 -50.37 -34.81 -1.16
CA LYS A 445 -50.24 -35.79 -2.25
C LYS A 445 -49.82 -37.13 -1.69
N ARG A 446 -50.33 -38.23 -2.25
CA ARG A 446 -49.87 -39.59 -1.96
C ARG A 446 -48.74 -39.99 -2.90
N ALA A 447 -47.87 -40.89 -2.44
CA ALA A 447 -46.81 -41.43 -3.28
C ALA A 447 -47.36 -42.20 -4.51
N SER A 448 -48.59 -42.73 -4.41
CA SER A 448 -49.34 -43.36 -5.49
C SER A 448 -49.95 -42.40 -6.52
N ASP A 449 -49.98 -41.09 -6.24
CA ASP A 449 -50.62 -40.12 -7.12
C ASP A 449 -49.84 -39.96 -8.44
N PRO A 450 -50.51 -39.56 -9.55
CA PRO A 450 -49.86 -39.31 -10.83
C PRO A 450 -48.73 -38.28 -10.73
N TRP A 451 -47.65 -38.49 -11.48
CA TRP A 451 -46.54 -37.53 -11.52
C TRP A 451 -46.90 -36.28 -12.34
N ASP A 452 -47.07 -35.13 -11.68
CA ASP A 452 -47.63 -33.92 -12.30
C ASP A 452 -46.59 -32.93 -12.87
N GLN A 453 -45.28 -33.21 -12.80
CA GLN A 453 -44.26 -32.25 -13.24
C GLN A 453 -44.10 -32.20 -14.76
N LYS A 454 -44.02 -30.98 -15.32
CA LYS A 454 -44.00 -30.61 -16.76
C LYS A 454 -42.92 -31.26 -17.66
N LYS A 455 -42.04 -32.10 -17.12
CA LYS A 455 -41.05 -32.90 -17.89
C LYS A 455 -41.37 -34.38 -17.67
N SER A 456 -42.29 -34.92 -18.47
CA SER A 456 -42.58 -36.34 -18.47
C SER A 456 -41.35 -37.12 -18.95
N LEU A 457 -40.67 -37.80 -18.02
CA LEU A 457 -39.66 -38.80 -18.36
C LEU A 457 -40.38 -40.06 -18.87
N GLU A 458 -39.92 -40.63 -19.99
CA GLU A 458 -40.39 -41.94 -20.45
C GLU A 458 -40.20 -42.96 -19.30
N ASN A 459 -41.28 -43.61 -18.87
CA ASN A 459 -41.36 -44.63 -17.80
C ASN A 459 -41.61 -44.17 -16.34
N VAL A 460 -42.03 -42.93 -16.07
CA VAL A 460 -42.47 -42.49 -14.72
C VAL A 460 -43.98 -42.23 -14.70
N LYS A 461 -44.75 -43.00 -13.92
CA LYS A 461 -46.22 -42.84 -13.80
C LYS A 461 -46.63 -42.16 -12.48
N THR A 462 -46.02 -42.56 -11.37
CA THR A 462 -46.35 -42.05 -10.02
C THR A 462 -45.16 -41.35 -9.37
N TYR A 463 -45.38 -40.60 -8.28
CA TYR A 463 -44.30 -40.04 -7.47
C TYR A 463 -43.36 -41.12 -6.93
N ALA A 464 -43.89 -42.27 -6.51
CA ALA A 464 -43.09 -43.41 -6.07
C ALA A 464 -42.13 -43.88 -7.19
N ASP A 465 -42.63 -44.07 -8.41
CA ASP A 465 -41.81 -44.51 -9.54
C ASP A 465 -40.69 -43.50 -9.84
N TYR A 466 -40.94 -42.20 -9.69
CA TYR A 466 -39.92 -41.16 -9.87
C TYR A 466 -38.77 -41.31 -8.87
N PHE A 467 -39.10 -41.37 -7.57
CA PHE A 467 -38.09 -41.41 -6.51
C PHE A 467 -37.34 -42.75 -6.50
N GLU A 468 -38.01 -43.87 -6.77
CA GLU A 468 -37.39 -45.20 -6.87
C GLU A 468 -36.45 -45.29 -8.09
N ASN A 469 -36.84 -44.73 -9.24
CA ASN A 469 -35.97 -44.70 -10.44
C ASN A 469 -34.77 -43.78 -10.26
N LYS A 470 -34.96 -42.63 -9.59
CA LYS A 470 -33.90 -41.64 -9.40
C LYS A 470 -32.94 -42.02 -8.28
N TYR A 471 -33.44 -42.71 -7.26
CA TYR A 471 -32.67 -43.11 -6.08
C TYR A 471 -32.86 -44.61 -5.80
N PRO A 472 -32.07 -45.48 -6.44
CA PRO A 472 -32.30 -46.94 -6.44
C PRO A 472 -32.16 -47.62 -5.07
N ASN A 473 -31.67 -46.90 -4.04
CA ASN A 473 -31.48 -47.43 -2.69
C ASN A 473 -32.68 -47.18 -1.76
N ILE A 474 -33.79 -46.62 -2.27
CA ILE A 474 -34.95 -46.22 -1.48
C ILE A 474 -36.19 -46.94 -1.99
N VAL A 475 -36.95 -47.49 -1.05
CA VAL A 475 -38.28 -48.06 -1.30
C VAL A 475 -39.30 -47.10 -0.72
N VAL A 476 -40.19 -46.57 -1.56
CA VAL A 476 -41.18 -45.56 -1.15
C VAL A 476 -42.48 -46.25 -0.75
N ARG A 477 -43.01 -45.96 0.42
CA ARG A 477 -44.34 -46.45 0.83
C ARG A 477 -45.43 -45.76 0.01
N ARG A 478 -46.02 -46.50 -0.93
CA ARG A 478 -47.03 -46.00 -1.85
C ARG A 478 -48.34 -45.57 -1.17
N ASP A 479 -48.66 -46.14 -0.01
CA ASP A 479 -49.89 -45.87 0.76
C ASP A 479 -49.81 -44.61 1.65
N GLU A 480 -48.62 -44.03 1.83
CA GLU A 480 -48.42 -42.85 2.67
C GLU A 480 -48.48 -41.53 1.88
N PHE A 481 -48.77 -40.45 2.59
CA PHE A 481 -48.70 -39.09 2.06
C PHE A 481 -47.24 -38.62 1.97
N LEU A 482 -46.92 -37.94 0.87
CA LEU A 482 -45.67 -37.20 0.73
C LEU A 482 -45.68 -35.99 1.68
N ALA A 483 -44.50 -35.61 2.15
CA ALA A 483 -44.32 -34.39 2.92
C ALA A 483 -44.36 -33.17 1.99
N THR A 484 -45.19 -32.19 2.34
CA THR A 484 -45.29 -30.91 1.62
C THR A 484 -44.31 -29.92 2.23
N MET A 485 -43.27 -29.58 1.48
CA MET A 485 -42.11 -28.86 1.98
C MET A 485 -41.96 -27.50 1.31
N LYS A 486 -41.77 -26.45 2.10
CA LYS A 486 -41.44 -25.10 1.62
C LYS A 486 -39.98 -24.79 1.91
N GLY A 487 -39.22 -24.43 0.89
CA GLY A 487 -37.82 -24.02 1.05
C GLY A 487 -37.70 -22.79 1.94
N ILE A 488 -36.73 -22.79 2.84
CA ILE A 488 -36.37 -21.59 3.61
C ILE A 488 -35.17 -20.93 2.96
N LYS A 489 -35.13 -19.59 3.01
CA LYS A 489 -33.97 -18.82 2.55
C LYS A 489 -32.72 -19.33 3.25
N LYS A 490 -31.70 -19.67 2.48
CA LYS A 490 -30.39 -20.07 3.02
C LYS A 490 -29.90 -18.97 3.98
N ALA A 491 -29.54 -19.36 5.20
CA ALA A 491 -28.93 -18.46 6.16
C ALA A 491 -27.69 -17.81 5.53
N ARG A 492 -27.52 -16.49 5.70
CA ARG A 492 -26.33 -15.81 5.19
C ARG A 492 -25.10 -16.33 5.92
N ILE A 493 -24.00 -16.43 5.18
CA ILE A 493 -22.71 -16.88 5.73
C ILE A 493 -22.21 -15.93 6.82
N SER A 494 -22.41 -14.62 6.65
CA SER A 494 -22.05 -13.58 7.62
C SER A 494 -23.21 -12.61 7.85
N TYR A 495 -23.42 -12.25 9.11
CA TYR A 495 -24.37 -11.21 9.55
C TYR A 495 -23.66 -9.91 9.97
N LEU A 496 -22.35 -9.80 9.75
CA LEU A 496 -21.55 -8.63 10.17
C LEU A 496 -21.60 -7.46 9.17
N ASN A 497 -22.02 -7.71 7.94
CA ASN A 497 -22.01 -6.73 6.86
C ASN A 497 -23.41 -6.40 6.35
N GLU A 498 -23.59 -5.12 5.99
CA GLU A 498 -24.83 -4.64 5.37
C GLU A 498 -25.07 -5.29 4.00
N ILE A 499 -26.34 -5.44 3.65
CA ILE A 499 -26.72 -5.98 2.35
C ILE A 499 -26.48 -4.92 1.28
N SER A 500 -25.44 -5.11 0.45
CA SER A 500 -25.22 -4.21 -0.69
C SER A 500 -26.40 -4.28 -1.66
N THR A 501 -26.85 -3.13 -2.17
CA THR A 501 -28.00 -3.01 -3.09
C THR A 501 -27.85 -3.82 -4.38
N LYS A 502 -26.62 -4.24 -4.75
CA LYS A 502 -26.35 -5.13 -5.90
C LYS A 502 -26.72 -6.59 -5.64
N SER A 503 -26.65 -7.07 -4.40
CA SER A 503 -27.00 -8.46 -4.02
C SER A 503 -28.51 -8.73 -4.02
N ARG A 504 -29.35 -7.68 -3.96
CA ARG A 504 -30.82 -7.81 -4.07
C ARG A 504 -31.32 -8.40 -5.39
N LYS A 505 -30.50 -8.42 -6.45
CA LYS A 505 -30.91 -8.94 -7.77
C LYS A 505 -30.83 -10.47 -7.89
N THR A 506 -29.96 -11.14 -7.12
CA THR A 506 -29.82 -12.61 -7.16
C THR A 506 -30.79 -13.31 -6.21
N ASP A 507 -31.21 -12.65 -5.13
CA ASP A 507 -32.03 -13.24 -4.05
C ASP A 507 -33.54 -13.28 -4.33
N LYS A 508 -33.98 -12.81 -5.50
CA LYS A 508 -35.41 -12.78 -5.89
C LYS A 508 -35.97 -14.16 -6.26
N HIS A 509 -35.12 -15.16 -6.51
CA HIS A 509 -35.58 -16.47 -6.99
C HIS A 509 -35.92 -17.49 -5.90
N ASP A 510 -35.57 -17.25 -4.63
CA ASP A 510 -35.65 -18.28 -3.59
C ASP A 510 -36.77 -18.09 -2.55
N SER A 511 -37.55 -17.00 -2.59
CA SER A 511 -38.55 -16.71 -1.54
C SER A 511 -39.99 -17.12 -1.85
N GLU A 512 -40.29 -17.49 -3.08
CA GLU A 512 -41.61 -17.94 -3.54
C GLU A 512 -41.50 -19.25 -4.34
N SER A 513 -40.66 -20.17 -3.88
CA SER A 513 -40.59 -21.51 -4.50
C SER A 513 -41.92 -22.23 -4.29
N GLU A 514 -42.49 -22.77 -5.36
CA GLU A 514 -43.61 -23.71 -5.31
C GLU A 514 -43.33 -24.83 -4.28
N PRO A 515 -44.37 -25.35 -3.58
CA PRO A 515 -44.19 -26.42 -2.60
C PRO A 515 -43.56 -27.64 -3.28
N VAL A 516 -42.55 -28.21 -2.61
CA VAL A 516 -41.81 -29.39 -3.07
C VAL A 516 -42.30 -30.60 -2.27
N TYR A 517 -42.46 -31.74 -2.94
CA TYR A 517 -42.96 -32.97 -2.32
C TYR A 517 -41.82 -33.97 -2.15
N TYR A 518 -41.63 -34.49 -0.95
CA TYR A 518 -40.65 -35.53 -0.65
C TYR A 518 -41.28 -36.74 0.04
N PRO A 519 -40.83 -37.97 -0.27
CA PRO A 519 -41.23 -39.14 0.50
C PRO A 519 -40.58 -39.08 1.89
N ILE A 520 -41.27 -39.61 2.90
CA ILE A 520 -40.90 -39.46 4.32
C ILE A 520 -39.59 -40.18 4.62
N GLU A 521 -39.34 -41.28 3.92
CA GLU A 521 -38.13 -42.10 4.00
C GLU A 521 -36.86 -41.31 3.65
N LEU A 522 -37.02 -40.22 2.90
CA LEU A 522 -35.92 -39.33 2.53
C LEU A 522 -35.70 -38.20 3.54
N LEU A 523 -36.58 -38.00 4.51
CA LEU A 523 -36.57 -36.83 5.38
C LEU A 523 -35.95 -37.11 6.75
N HIS A 524 -35.06 -36.22 7.13
CA HIS A 524 -34.45 -36.16 8.45
C HIS A 524 -34.80 -34.84 9.14
N TYR A 525 -34.88 -34.87 10.46
CA TYR A 525 -35.02 -33.66 11.26
C TYR A 525 -33.76 -32.81 11.11
N ALA A 526 -33.94 -31.51 10.86
CA ALA A 526 -32.84 -30.57 10.85
C ALA A 526 -32.18 -30.49 12.25
N PRO A 527 -30.90 -30.07 12.31
CA PRO A 527 -30.20 -29.93 13.58
C PRO A 527 -30.89 -29.00 14.58
N LEU A 528 -31.58 -27.97 14.06
CA LEU A 528 -32.28 -26.96 14.84
C LEU A 528 -33.72 -26.84 14.35
N ASN A 529 -34.66 -26.52 15.27
CA ASN A 529 -36.01 -26.10 14.88
C ASN A 529 -35.98 -24.66 14.34
N GLN A 530 -37.10 -24.14 13.84
CA GLN A 530 -37.15 -22.81 13.23
C GLN A 530 -36.71 -21.68 14.18
N VAL A 531 -37.17 -21.69 15.43
CA VAL A 531 -36.86 -20.63 16.42
C VAL A 531 -35.38 -20.64 16.79
N ASP A 532 -34.84 -21.82 17.07
CA ASP A 532 -33.43 -22.04 17.40
C ASP A 532 -32.54 -21.76 16.18
N PHE A 533 -33.02 -22.05 14.97
CA PHE A 533 -32.31 -21.78 13.73
C PHE A 533 -32.05 -20.28 13.56
N GLU A 534 -33.07 -19.44 13.74
CA GLU A 534 -32.92 -17.98 13.63
C GLU A 534 -31.98 -17.39 14.69
N LEU A 535 -31.97 -17.97 15.89
CA LEU A 535 -31.11 -17.53 16.98
C LEU A 535 -29.65 -17.99 16.81
N ILE A 536 -29.44 -19.29 16.60
CA ILE A 536 -28.12 -19.94 16.67
C ILE A 536 -27.30 -19.74 15.40
N TYR A 537 -27.91 -19.61 14.21
CA TYR A 537 -27.14 -19.38 12.98
C TYR A 537 -26.42 -18.02 12.94
N LYS A 538 -26.77 -17.08 13.82
CA LYS A 538 -26.06 -15.80 13.99
C LYS A 538 -24.78 -15.94 14.83
N LEU A 539 -24.71 -16.99 15.65
CA LEU A 539 -23.65 -17.20 16.63
C LEU A 539 -22.24 -17.19 16.02
N PRO A 540 -21.92 -17.84 14.89
CA PRO A 540 -20.57 -17.79 14.34
C PRO A 540 -20.09 -16.36 14.01
N SER A 541 -20.97 -15.52 13.47
CA SER A 541 -20.68 -14.10 13.19
C SER A 541 -20.39 -13.34 14.50
N ILE A 542 -21.21 -13.58 15.52
CA ILE A 542 -21.06 -12.96 16.85
C ILE A 542 -19.73 -13.37 17.49
N LEU A 543 -19.40 -14.66 17.50
CA LEU A 543 -18.17 -15.18 18.11
C LEU A 543 -16.92 -14.62 17.44
N VAL A 544 -16.92 -14.52 16.11
CA VAL A 544 -15.82 -13.90 15.36
C VAL A 544 -15.66 -12.44 15.73
N ARG A 545 -16.76 -11.68 15.82
CA ARG A 545 -16.72 -10.27 16.21
C ARG A 545 -16.27 -10.08 17.66
N ILE A 546 -16.68 -10.95 18.58
CA ILE A 546 -16.19 -10.96 19.97
C ILE A 546 -14.68 -11.13 20.03
N SER A 547 -14.17 -12.12 19.30
CA SER A 547 -12.72 -12.39 19.21
C SER A 547 -11.96 -11.18 18.67
N GLN A 548 -12.46 -10.54 17.60
CA GLN A 548 -11.89 -9.32 17.03
C GLN A 548 -11.88 -8.15 18.02
N LEU A 549 -13.02 -7.85 18.65
CA LEU A 549 -13.15 -6.74 19.60
C LEU A 549 -12.28 -6.92 20.83
N TYR A 550 -12.16 -8.16 21.33
CA TYR A 550 -11.26 -8.42 22.45
C TYR A 550 -9.79 -8.20 22.07
N ARG A 551 -9.37 -8.65 20.87
CA ARG A 551 -8.01 -8.38 20.36
C ARG A 551 -7.77 -6.88 20.29
N ILE A 552 -8.74 -6.10 19.82
CA ILE A 552 -8.66 -4.65 19.76
C ILE A 552 -8.57 -4.02 21.14
N GLU A 553 -9.36 -4.45 22.11
CA GLU A 553 -9.28 -3.90 23.47
C GLU A 553 -7.96 -4.26 24.16
N ARG A 554 -7.40 -5.44 23.87
CA ARG A 554 -6.05 -5.80 24.32
C ARG A 554 -4.99 -4.90 23.68
N LEU A 555 -5.11 -4.64 22.38
CA LEU A 555 -4.25 -3.71 21.65
C LEU A 555 -4.40 -2.28 22.18
N ARG A 556 -5.63 -1.86 22.49
CA ARG A 556 -5.96 -0.56 23.07
C ARG A 556 -5.29 -0.37 24.42
N LYS A 557 -5.29 -1.38 25.29
CA LYS A 557 -4.55 -1.35 26.56
C LYS A 557 -3.04 -1.25 26.34
N LEU A 558 -2.49 -2.05 25.40
CA LEU A 558 -1.06 -1.96 25.05
C LEU A 558 -0.66 -0.55 24.57
N PHE A 559 -1.55 0.14 23.87
CA PHE A 559 -1.33 1.52 23.45
C PHE A 559 -1.59 2.52 24.57
N ALA A 560 -2.63 2.33 25.39
CA ALA A 560 -2.94 3.22 26.52
C ALA A 560 -1.75 3.35 27.48
N ASP A 561 -1.07 2.24 27.78
CA ASP A 561 0.13 2.21 28.62
C ASP A 561 1.32 2.96 27.96
N LYS A 562 1.31 3.12 26.63
CA LYS A 562 2.35 3.79 25.84
C LYS A 562 1.99 5.22 25.43
N ILE A 563 0.72 5.61 25.47
CA ILE A 563 0.17 6.91 25.02
C ILE A 563 0.28 7.99 26.12
N GLN A 564 0.96 7.73 27.24
CA GLN A 564 1.10 8.71 28.32
C GLN A 564 1.79 10.04 27.95
N TYR A 565 2.32 10.24 26.74
CA TYR A 565 3.14 11.40 26.41
C TYR A 565 2.98 11.99 25.00
N TYR A 566 1.76 12.33 24.55
CA TYR A 566 1.59 13.22 23.38
C TYR A 566 0.29 14.05 23.47
N LEU A 567 0.19 14.98 24.41
CA LEU A 567 -0.78 16.08 24.31
C LEU A 567 -0.05 17.34 23.85
N LEU A 568 -0.31 17.75 22.60
CA LEU A 568 -0.02 19.10 22.13
C LEU A 568 -0.94 20.05 22.92
N CYS A 569 -0.35 21.01 23.63
CA CYS A 569 -1.10 22.02 24.39
C CYS A 569 -2.04 22.82 23.48
N ASP A 570 -3.13 23.32 24.08
CA ASP A 570 -4.13 24.19 23.44
C ASP A 570 -3.46 25.29 22.60
N ALA A 571 -3.84 25.36 21.33
CA ALA A 571 -3.27 26.25 20.32
C ALA A 571 -3.50 27.75 20.60
N ASP A 572 -4.32 28.09 21.59
CA ASP A 572 -4.80 29.45 21.82
C ASP A 572 -4.01 30.24 22.87
N GLN A 573 -3.02 29.63 23.54
CA GLN A 573 -2.21 30.33 24.57
C GLN A 573 -0.68 30.14 24.45
N MET A 574 -0.14 29.68 23.32
CA MET A 574 1.31 29.82 23.12
C MET A 574 1.65 31.28 22.75
N PRO A 575 2.50 31.99 23.51
CA PRO A 575 3.21 33.12 22.92
C PRO A 575 3.97 32.60 21.71
N LEU A 576 4.07 33.42 20.65
CA LEU A 576 4.74 33.16 19.36
C LEU A 576 6.25 32.82 19.49
N VAL A 577 6.61 31.87 20.33
CA VAL A 577 7.84 31.10 20.26
C VAL A 577 7.47 29.92 19.40
N THR A 578 7.80 30.04 18.12
CA THR A 578 7.57 29.02 17.10
C THR A 578 7.95 27.63 17.62
N PHE A 579 7.15 26.60 17.35
CA PHE A 579 7.46 25.19 17.68
C PHE A 579 8.92 24.79 17.29
N ASN A 580 9.47 25.45 16.26
CA ASN A 580 10.86 25.36 15.84
C ASN A 580 11.90 25.78 16.90
N ASP A 581 11.59 26.76 17.75
CA ASP A 581 12.52 27.25 18.79
C ASP A 581 12.55 26.31 20.00
N TYR A 582 11.45 25.61 20.30
CA TYR A 582 11.39 24.59 21.36
C TYR A 582 12.19 23.32 21.00
N LEU A 583 12.21 22.94 19.72
CA LEU A 583 13.03 21.84 19.21
C LEU A 583 14.53 22.19 19.15
N ARG A 584 14.88 23.47 19.00
CA ARG A 584 16.28 23.93 19.00
C ARG A 584 16.95 23.83 20.37
N THR A 585 16.18 23.92 21.46
CA THR A 585 16.74 23.93 22.82
C THR A 585 16.87 22.54 23.45
N ASN A 586 16.14 21.52 22.98
CA ASN A 586 16.16 20.17 23.55
C ASN A 586 16.80 19.16 22.59
N THR A 587 18.10 18.91 22.76
CA THR A 587 18.88 17.93 21.97
C THR A 587 18.72 16.48 22.45
N ASN A 588 18.03 16.26 23.57
CA ASN A 588 17.70 14.94 24.11
C ASN A 588 16.19 14.72 24.10
N LEU A 589 15.70 13.87 23.19
CA LEU A 589 14.28 13.47 23.11
C LEU A 589 13.81 12.62 24.30
N SER A 590 14.71 12.20 25.19
CA SER A 590 14.38 11.57 26.48
C SER A 590 13.92 12.58 27.55
N LEU A 591 14.12 13.88 27.31
CA LEU A 591 13.79 14.98 28.21
C LEU A 591 13.14 16.13 27.44
N LEU A 592 12.04 15.85 26.73
CA LEU A 592 11.01 16.89 26.63
C LEU A 592 10.68 17.30 28.08
N PRO A 593 10.70 18.59 28.47
CA PRO A 593 10.14 18.98 29.75
C PRO A 593 8.63 18.74 29.66
N LEU A 594 8.27 17.51 30.02
CA LEU A 594 6.99 17.09 30.50
C LEU A 594 6.75 17.93 31.76
N VAL A 595 6.19 19.12 31.60
CA VAL A 595 5.60 19.80 32.74
C VAL A 595 4.42 18.92 33.13
N PRO A 596 4.42 18.29 34.32
CA PRO A 596 3.20 17.70 34.83
C PRO A 596 2.25 18.87 35.06
N LEU A 597 1.29 19.05 34.17
CA LEU A 597 0.18 19.95 34.41
C LEU A 597 -0.58 19.36 35.60
N SER A 598 -0.28 19.90 36.79
CA SER A 598 -1.16 19.79 37.95
C SER A 598 -2.40 20.62 37.64
N TYR A 599 -3.38 20.02 36.97
CA TYR A 599 -4.69 20.66 36.84
C TYR A 599 -5.48 20.48 38.15
N PRO A 600 -6.30 21.50 38.52
CA PRO A 600 -7.13 21.46 39.71
C PRO A 600 -8.08 20.27 39.64
N SER A 601 -8.21 19.59 40.77
CA SER A 601 -9.06 18.42 40.97
C SER A 601 -10.55 18.75 40.85
N SER A 602 -11.05 19.10 39.66
CA SER A 602 -12.49 19.31 39.43
C SER A 602 -12.85 19.45 37.94
N SER A 603 -12.63 18.42 37.13
CA SER A 603 -13.45 18.18 35.92
C SER A 603 -13.30 16.73 35.45
N SER A 604 -14.30 15.91 35.77
CA SER A 604 -14.42 14.48 35.46
C SER A 604 -14.59 14.16 33.96
N SER A 605 -14.28 15.10 33.06
CA SER A 605 -14.57 15.02 31.62
C SER A 605 -13.35 14.81 30.72
N TYR A 606 -12.11 14.85 31.25
CA TYR A 606 -10.88 14.75 30.44
C TYR A 606 -10.15 13.39 30.54
N GLN A 607 -10.60 12.46 31.38
CA GLN A 607 -10.03 11.11 31.44
C GLN A 607 -10.28 10.27 30.16
N SER A 608 -11.25 10.68 29.33
CA SER A 608 -11.66 9.98 28.10
C SER A 608 -10.82 10.27 26.85
N LEU A 609 -9.89 11.24 26.89
CA LEU A 609 -9.01 11.56 25.74
C LEU A 609 -7.73 10.72 25.67
N SER A 610 -7.45 9.87 26.67
CA SER A 610 -6.17 9.14 26.79
C SER A 610 -6.08 7.83 26.02
N GLN A 611 -7.20 7.35 25.43
CA GLN A 611 -7.23 6.06 24.73
C GLN A 611 -7.93 6.18 23.39
N PRO A 612 -7.34 5.66 22.29
CA PRO A 612 -8.00 5.66 20.98
C PRO A 612 -9.30 4.88 21.08
N SER A 613 -10.35 5.35 20.39
CA SER A 613 -11.63 4.65 20.36
C SER A 613 -11.45 3.25 19.76
N PRO A 614 -12.15 2.22 20.26
CA PRO A 614 -12.06 0.86 19.72
C PRO A 614 -12.40 0.79 18.23
N ASP A 615 -13.31 1.63 17.76
CA ASP A 615 -13.74 1.67 16.36
C ASP A 615 -12.61 2.09 15.41
N ILE A 616 -11.83 3.11 15.80
CA ILE A 616 -10.65 3.55 15.04
C ILE A 616 -9.58 2.45 15.02
N LEU A 617 -9.38 1.74 16.14
CA LEU A 617 -8.44 0.62 16.18
C LEU A 617 -8.93 -0.58 15.35
N PHE A 618 -10.24 -0.86 15.36
CA PHE A 618 -10.86 -1.86 14.50
C PHE A 618 -10.59 -1.52 13.03
N GLN A 619 -10.86 -0.28 12.64
CA GLN A 619 -10.58 0.21 11.30
C GLN A 619 -9.09 0.06 10.94
N ALA A 620 -8.19 0.40 11.87
CA ALA A 620 -6.75 0.34 11.65
C ALA A 620 -6.21 -1.08 11.42
N ILE A 621 -6.81 -2.12 12.01
CA ILE A 621 -6.37 -3.51 11.81
C ILE A 621 -7.09 -4.20 10.64
N THR A 622 -8.15 -3.58 10.11
CA THR A 622 -8.99 -4.21 9.09
C THR A 622 -8.45 -3.98 7.68
N ARG A 623 -7.99 -5.06 7.04
CA ARG A 623 -7.54 -5.03 5.63
C ARG A 623 -8.74 -5.01 4.68
N ARG A 624 -8.58 -4.36 3.51
CA ARG A 624 -9.58 -4.38 2.43
C ARG A 624 -10.03 -5.80 2.03
N SER A 625 -9.12 -6.77 2.09
CA SER A 625 -9.41 -8.19 1.78
C SER A 625 -10.41 -8.83 2.75
N ALA A 626 -10.60 -8.27 3.95
CA ALA A 626 -11.56 -8.77 4.94
C ALA A 626 -13.02 -8.53 4.52
N SER A 627 -13.27 -7.67 3.52
CA SER A 627 -14.62 -7.34 3.03
C SER A 627 -15.57 -6.86 4.15
N GLU A 628 -15.02 -6.17 5.14
CA GLU A 628 -15.76 -5.48 6.20
C GLU A 628 -16.23 -4.10 5.72
N ASN A 629 -17.15 -3.46 6.44
CA ASN A 629 -17.69 -2.14 6.07
C ASN A 629 -16.65 -1.00 6.13
N THR A 630 -15.54 -1.20 6.87
CA THR A 630 -14.48 -0.21 7.07
C THR A 630 -13.11 -0.85 6.89
N ASP A 631 -12.16 -0.12 6.33
CA ASP A 631 -10.77 -0.57 6.15
C ASP A 631 -9.74 0.48 6.61
N MET A 632 -8.49 0.03 6.68
CA MET A 632 -7.34 0.80 7.16
C MET A 632 -6.94 1.95 6.23
N GLU A 633 -7.41 2.02 4.97
CA GLU A 633 -6.76 2.84 3.93
C GLU A 633 -6.67 4.33 4.26
N ASN A 634 -7.76 4.90 4.76
CA ASN A 634 -7.76 6.30 5.15
C ASN A 634 -6.78 6.57 6.30
N LEU A 635 -6.67 5.62 7.24
CA LEU A 635 -5.74 5.70 8.37
C LEU A 635 -4.29 5.44 7.93
N GLU A 636 -4.08 4.57 6.94
CA GLU A 636 -2.78 4.32 6.32
C GLU A 636 -2.26 5.57 5.61
N ILE A 637 -3.11 6.24 4.81
CA ILE A 637 -2.73 7.47 4.11
C ILE A 637 -2.38 8.57 5.12
N LEU A 638 -3.20 8.76 6.15
CA LEU A 638 -2.94 9.75 7.19
C LEU A 638 -1.67 9.42 7.97
N GLY A 639 -1.50 8.15 8.35
CA GLY A 639 -0.34 7.64 9.07
C GLY A 639 0.96 7.78 8.28
N ASP A 640 0.96 7.46 6.98
CA ASP A 640 2.11 7.64 6.09
C ASP A 640 2.50 9.12 5.96
N CYS A 641 1.51 10.00 5.82
CA CYS A 641 1.75 11.45 5.78
C CYS A 641 2.36 11.95 7.09
N PHE A 642 1.78 11.55 8.23
CA PHE A 642 2.27 11.92 9.56
C PHE A 642 3.68 11.39 9.82
N LEU A 643 3.94 10.13 9.47
CA LEU A 643 5.25 9.50 9.65
C LEU A 643 6.32 10.19 8.80
N LYS A 644 6.01 10.47 7.52
CA LYS A 644 6.90 11.22 6.63
C LYS A 644 7.21 12.61 7.16
N LEU A 645 6.20 13.34 7.64
CA LEU A 645 6.39 14.68 8.20
C LEU A 645 7.27 14.63 9.45
N THR A 646 6.92 13.78 10.41
CA THR A 646 7.62 13.66 11.70
C THR A 646 9.08 13.27 11.50
N VAL A 647 9.35 12.24 10.70
CA VAL A 647 10.73 11.82 10.38
C VAL A 647 11.50 12.93 9.67
N SER A 648 10.86 13.62 8.71
CA SER A 648 11.51 14.73 7.99
C SER A 648 11.88 15.87 8.94
N MET A 649 10.97 16.26 9.84
CA MET A 649 11.22 17.32 10.82
C MET A 649 12.33 16.92 11.79
N CYS A 650 12.28 15.71 12.33
CA CYS A 650 13.32 15.22 13.24
C CYS A 650 14.70 15.14 12.58
N LEU A 651 14.78 14.64 11.34
CA LEU A 651 16.05 14.60 10.59
C LEU A 651 16.57 16.01 10.27
N TYR A 652 15.69 16.93 9.88
CA TYR A 652 16.06 18.31 9.58
C TYR A 652 16.62 19.05 10.81
N HIS A 653 16.00 18.88 11.98
CA HIS A 653 16.47 19.53 13.20
C HIS A 653 17.71 18.85 13.81
N ARG A 654 17.84 17.52 13.69
CA ARG A 654 18.98 16.78 14.24
C ARG A 654 20.25 16.94 13.41
N TYR A 655 20.13 17.18 12.10
CA TYR A 655 21.26 17.32 11.18
C TYR A 655 21.20 18.61 10.35
N PRO A 656 21.36 19.80 10.96
CA PRO A 656 21.21 21.08 10.27
C PRO A 656 22.28 21.33 9.19
N ALA A 657 23.43 20.66 9.27
CA ALA A 657 24.52 20.75 8.29
C ALA A 657 24.35 19.78 7.10
N ALA A 658 23.34 18.89 7.13
CA ALA A 658 23.13 17.88 6.11
C ALA A 658 22.54 18.47 4.82
N SER A 659 22.91 17.89 3.66
CA SER A 659 22.30 18.23 2.38
C SER A 659 20.88 17.64 2.26
N ALA A 660 20.04 18.26 1.43
CA ALA A 660 18.68 17.75 1.18
C ALA A 660 18.69 16.33 0.59
N GLY A 661 19.71 15.99 -0.20
CA GLY A 661 19.90 14.64 -0.75
C GLY A 661 20.18 13.61 0.35
N ALA A 662 21.12 13.90 1.24
CA ALA A 662 21.46 13.01 2.37
C ALA A 662 20.26 12.78 3.31
N LEU A 663 19.54 13.85 3.66
CA LEU A 663 18.32 13.76 4.47
C LEU A 663 17.22 12.94 3.79
N THR A 664 17.11 13.01 2.46
CA THR A 664 16.12 12.24 1.70
C THR A 664 16.45 10.75 1.70
N VAL A 665 17.72 10.39 1.55
CA VAL A 665 18.20 9.01 1.63
C VAL A 665 17.96 8.43 3.02
N GLU A 666 18.32 9.16 4.07
CA GLU A 666 18.12 8.71 5.46
C GLU A 666 16.64 8.62 5.84
N LYS A 667 15.81 9.57 5.39
CA LYS A 667 14.35 9.46 5.52
C LYS A 667 13.86 8.16 4.88
N ALA A 668 14.26 7.89 3.63
CA ALA A 668 13.83 6.70 2.90
C ALA A 668 14.26 5.40 3.60
N LYS A 669 15.46 5.35 4.20
CA LYS A 669 15.91 4.21 5.02
C LYS A 669 15.00 4.01 6.24
N GLN A 670 14.71 5.07 6.99
CA GLN A 670 13.90 4.99 8.21
C GLN A 670 12.43 4.62 7.97
N ILE A 671 11.80 5.15 6.91
CA ILE A 671 10.40 4.85 6.57
C ILE A 671 10.26 3.69 5.57
N SER A 672 11.34 2.97 5.29
CA SER A 672 11.28 1.84 4.36
C SER A 672 10.33 0.76 4.88
N ASN A 673 9.62 0.09 3.96
CA ASN A 673 8.71 -1.00 4.30
C ASN A 673 9.40 -2.09 5.13
N GLU A 674 10.66 -2.40 4.82
CA GLU A 674 11.47 -3.37 5.55
C GLU A 674 11.70 -2.95 7.01
N ASN A 675 12.08 -1.69 7.25
CA ASN A 675 12.31 -1.21 8.61
C ASN A 675 11.01 -1.17 9.43
N LEU A 676 9.93 -0.64 8.85
CA LEU A 676 8.62 -0.57 9.50
C LEU A 676 8.06 -1.97 9.80
N TYR A 677 8.29 -2.94 8.90
CA TYR A 677 7.92 -4.33 9.13
C TYR A 677 8.64 -4.94 10.33
N ARG A 678 9.97 -4.76 10.43
CA ARG A 678 10.75 -5.25 11.58
C ARG A 678 10.27 -4.68 12.91
N ILE A 679 9.96 -3.38 12.94
CA ILE A 679 9.39 -2.71 14.11
C ILE A 679 8.03 -3.32 14.48
N ALA A 680 7.16 -3.54 13.50
CA ALA A 680 5.85 -4.14 13.71
C ALA A 680 5.94 -5.57 14.27
N VAL A 681 6.89 -6.37 13.79
CA VAL A 681 7.17 -7.73 14.29
C VAL A 681 7.65 -7.69 15.74
N LYS A 682 8.60 -6.81 16.08
CA LYS A 682 9.07 -6.66 17.47
C LYS A 682 7.94 -6.26 18.43
N GLN A 683 7.04 -5.38 18.00
CA GLN A 683 5.87 -4.98 18.78
C GLN A 683 4.77 -6.06 18.83
N ARG A 684 5.00 -7.24 18.24
CA ARG A 684 4.07 -8.39 18.16
C ARG A 684 2.73 -8.03 17.51
N LEU A 685 2.72 -7.04 16.62
CA LEU A 685 1.50 -6.60 15.93
C LEU A 685 0.94 -7.67 14.99
N LYS A 686 1.76 -8.61 14.51
CA LYS A 686 1.32 -9.76 13.68
C LYS A 686 0.23 -10.62 14.34
N SER A 687 0.16 -10.63 15.67
CA SER A 687 -0.80 -11.46 16.43
C SER A 687 -2.22 -10.88 16.50
N TYR A 688 -2.40 -9.63 16.07
CA TYR A 688 -3.66 -8.91 16.00
C TYR A 688 -4.17 -8.92 14.57
#